data_AF-A0A6A4HS19-F1
#
_entry.id   AF-A0A6A4HS19-F1
#
_cell.length_a   1.000
_cell.length_b   1.000
_cell.length_c   1.000
_cell.angle_alpha   90.00
_cell.angle_beta   90.00
_cell.angle_gamma   90.00
#
_symmetry.space_group_name_H-M   'P 1'
#
loop_
_entity.id
_entity.type
_entity.pdbx_description
1 polymer ?
#
loop_
_entity_poly.entity_id
_entity_poly.type
_entity_poly.pdbx_seq_one_letter_code
_entity_poly.pdbx_strand_id
1 'polypeptide(L)'
;MSTTLPLFWHLSSASKNDRIDASVKLISSLEHFQSQFEAPSPSEEDEGNDEKPDALESLNAQDVSYSVRRLIRGLASPRESSRLGFSVALTELLSRLDTVTCSQIFALIMDATKPQGSMTGQEERDVLFARLFGMTSIIQSGLLVRTKPLPTSQSSATLASSLSGYEQVLTELLVLGEKKSWLRESAWWAIALAADSLKTAQVPWKDEAVNTTVQHLFIESKVWSPEKIALTLKLQGSFEKLEWRTLVSPTFKSPDILSNTNLQTVALILKDSNIEGADGEGSKTAAAGGWKSQLHFVWDIMLDRLFNTSDASKNNFPEFFRIVIDESLFSSNSSPERKYWGFQVFQKALPLVSEDNMPMLFTKNFMRTWINHLSKTDRYLHKAAKQTVAEIQTFVQRNPKLGFALILQLTGVHGSQQFDKLTKTKTVESILSAMDVNDIKQYIDYLLKQANDSEVEVEVINARRRWIIDQLSALIRNGSISKTGDWVESVLDWFIVNGLFVVKKKSEKSQYIGLHQIPKPQFSDELRQNCKDKLLGCVADLTSQVTTIEGDSTKVKVAGVAADGEFWVAKVLSTIENLKQDTKHVSAISEIDEEEEAVRLKVKEVVSKLKKVSGDKEEAASGTQLLLLASSLQQYCSEELVQLETIQSCVDAAIRGFSLEQEKTKKKKSRPSTAAAEDDEATPEPIDVLVDTIIGFMEKSTAYMRTVGNQVFSLISGEVKSSTIDLILTQLETRDPTAEESDMDDDDEDDEDDDEAGMVDEKDEASSSDEDEDDADEGDDSNEEDVDEELRQKILEALSVNGIEAANEDDDESEEEFMDDDQMMAIDEQLAEVFRSRVNEKKASKDVDAQREATHFKNRVLDLVDIFIKRRPSSPFIVRLIIPLVDLVTRTTSDEKQLSDKAQGIVRSRIGKTKEVPSSITKEEVNAVFETLHSRARTERSPEYLIILSDCCIYLSQLMIQSEMRAEVVAAYRQSLVDFVSRKNSPLNVAFFQQFIRRSRAAAWGLRNDLLELPDKAVNTYRRFQAYQLIHDLLAEPPSDAQQEVTQFLRALRKVLLDAVTKATGETPTLVLTAAQMREVLKLALLAARHGRRIAPQDVVEIWDPSAWSKITDLLTASERFKGTAQICKQVVQIASAPQKDGPPKRKAHSVSEGTSSETKKTKRKKVA
;
A
#
# COMPACT_ATOMS: atom_id res chain seq x y z
N MET A 1 -51.85 -37.16 5.07
CA MET A 1 -50.40 -36.88 5.11
C MET A 1 -50.21 -35.40 4.85
N SER A 2 -49.57 -34.66 5.76
CA SER A 2 -49.43 -33.20 5.67
C SER A 2 -48.69 -32.77 4.39
N THR A 3 -49.26 -31.83 3.63
CA THR A 3 -48.71 -31.30 2.37
C THR A 3 -47.52 -30.35 2.59
N THR A 4 -47.19 -30.04 3.83
CA THR A 4 -46.14 -29.07 4.21
C THR A 4 -44.75 -29.66 4.37
N LEU A 5 -44.59 -30.99 4.42
CA LEU A 5 -43.32 -31.66 4.73
C LEU A 5 -42.11 -31.18 3.88
N PRO A 6 -42.24 -30.94 2.55
CA PRO A 6 -41.16 -30.43 1.71
C PRO A 6 -40.63 -29.04 2.14
N LEU A 7 -41.49 -28.23 2.77
CA LEU A 7 -41.16 -26.85 3.14
C LEU A 7 -40.21 -26.76 4.34
N PHE A 8 -39.98 -27.86 5.05
CA PHE A 8 -39.09 -27.91 6.21
C PHE A 8 -37.62 -28.19 5.86
N TRP A 9 -37.31 -28.72 4.67
CA TRP A 9 -35.97 -29.22 4.36
C TRP A 9 -34.90 -28.12 4.43
N HIS A 10 -35.19 -26.96 3.85
CA HIS A 10 -34.25 -25.85 3.76
C HIS A 10 -34.14 -25.01 5.05
N LEU A 11 -34.99 -25.25 6.06
CA LEU A 11 -34.80 -24.65 7.39
C LEU A 11 -33.49 -25.12 8.05
N SER A 12 -32.96 -26.26 7.63
CA SER A 12 -31.68 -26.80 8.13
C SER A 12 -30.46 -26.36 7.32
N SER A 13 -30.63 -25.54 6.26
CA SER A 13 -29.52 -25.10 5.38
C SER A 13 -28.45 -24.34 6.15
N ALA A 14 -27.17 -24.49 5.76
CA ALA A 14 -26.07 -23.69 6.30
C ALA A 14 -26.15 -22.21 5.85
N SER A 15 -26.75 -21.95 4.69
CA SER A 15 -26.97 -20.60 4.14
C SER A 15 -28.07 -19.86 4.92
N LYS A 16 -27.74 -18.66 5.44
CA LYS A 16 -28.71 -17.77 6.11
C LYS A 16 -29.88 -17.42 5.18
N ASN A 17 -29.59 -17.12 3.91
CA ASN A 17 -30.62 -16.71 2.95
C ASN A 17 -31.61 -17.84 2.64
N ASP A 18 -31.11 -19.08 2.50
CA ASP A 18 -31.96 -20.24 2.24
C ASP A 18 -32.90 -20.52 3.42
N ARG A 19 -32.41 -20.36 4.66
CA ARG A 19 -33.24 -20.52 5.87
C ARG A 19 -34.35 -19.49 5.93
N ILE A 20 -34.06 -18.23 5.58
CA ILE A 20 -35.06 -17.16 5.54
C ILE A 20 -36.11 -17.45 4.46
N ASP A 21 -35.70 -17.79 3.23
CA ASP A 21 -36.63 -18.11 2.14
C ASP A 21 -37.51 -19.33 2.46
N ALA A 22 -36.93 -20.37 3.06
CA ALA A 22 -37.67 -21.53 3.53
C ALA A 22 -38.70 -21.18 4.62
N SER A 23 -38.32 -20.31 5.57
CA SER A 23 -39.23 -19.83 6.62
C SER A 23 -40.40 -19.06 6.01
N VAL A 24 -40.13 -18.16 5.06
CA VAL A 24 -41.18 -17.39 4.35
C VAL A 24 -42.14 -18.34 3.62
N LYS A 25 -41.63 -19.29 2.84
CA LYS A 25 -42.47 -20.25 2.10
C LYS A 25 -43.33 -21.12 3.00
N LEU A 26 -42.76 -21.62 4.10
CA LEU A 26 -43.49 -22.40 5.09
C LEU A 26 -44.63 -21.57 5.70
N ILE A 27 -44.31 -20.38 6.20
CA ILE A 27 -45.27 -19.53 6.92
C ILE A 27 -46.40 -19.07 6.00
N SER A 28 -46.09 -18.61 4.78
CA SER A 28 -47.13 -18.21 3.81
C SER A 28 -48.07 -19.36 3.46
N SER A 29 -47.56 -20.59 3.39
CA SER A 29 -48.40 -21.77 3.14
C SER A 29 -49.30 -22.08 4.35
N LEU A 30 -48.75 -21.96 5.57
CA LEU A 30 -49.50 -22.21 6.80
C LEU A 30 -50.58 -21.16 7.06
N GLU A 31 -50.30 -19.88 6.78
CA GLU A 31 -51.32 -18.82 6.84
C GLU A 31 -52.47 -19.10 5.88
N HIS A 32 -52.16 -19.57 4.67
CA HIS A 32 -53.18 -19.94 3.71
C HIS A 32 -54.07 -21.08 4.23
N PHE A 33 -53.47 -22.14 4.77
CA PHE A 33 -54.22 -23.25 5.37
C PHE A 33 -55.05 -22.81 6.57
N GLN A 34 -54.51 -21.93 7.42
CA GLN A 34 -55.24 -21.39 8.56
C GLN A 34 -56.42 -20.50 8.14
N SER A 35 -56.26 -19.71 7.07
CA SER A 35 -57.33 -18.84 6.56
C SER A 35 -58.51 -19.61 5.97
N GLN A 36 -58.30 -20.85 5.55
CA GLN A 36 -59.32 -21.74 5.00
C GLN A 36 -59.95 -22.65 6.05
N PHE A 37 -59.48 -22.59 7.30
CA PHE A 37 -59.95 -23.43 8.37
C PHE A 37 -61.20 -22.84 9.04
N GLU A 38 -62.27 -23.64 9.10
CA GLU A 38 -63.47 -23.31 9.86
C GLU A 38 -63.48 -24.14 11.15
N ALA A 39 -63.50 -23.45 12.30
CA ALA A 39 -63.53 -24.13 13.59
C ALA A 39 -64.86 -24.90 13.77
N PRO A 40 -64.83 -26.13 14.29
CA PRO A 40 -66.05 -26.92 14.50
C PRO A 40 -66.99 -26.20 15.49
N SER A 41 -68.27 -26.10 15.14
CA SER A 41 -69.31 -25.59 16.04
C SER A 41 -69.48 -26.55 17.23
N PRO A 42 -69.68 -26.08 18.48
CA PRO A 42 -69.98 -26.99 19.56
C PRO A 42 -71.40 -27.57 19.34
N SER A 43 -71.50 -28.75 18.76
CA SER A 43 -72.73 -29.54 18.76
C SER A 43 -72.89 -30.24 20.11
N GLU A 44 -74.07 -30.14 20.71
CA GLU A 44 -74.45 -30.73 22.01
C GLU A 44 -74.53 -32.28 22.03
N GLU A 45 -73.84 -32.97 21.13
CA GLU A 45 -73.90 -34.43 21.02
C GLU A 45 -72.49 -35.02 20.88
N ASP A 46 -71.77 -35.14 22.00
CA ASP A 46 -70.62 -36.06 22.12
C ASP A 46 -70.35 -36.41 23.60
N GLU A 47 -71.30 -37.09 24.24
CA GLU A 47 -71.09 -37.76 25.55
C GLU A 47 -70.50 -39.20 25.39
N GLY A 48 -69.68 -39.44 24.36
CA GLY A 48 -69.30 -40.81 23.98
C GLY A 48 -67.82 -41.16 23.86
N ASN A 49 -66.87 -40.21 23.98
CA ASN A 49 -65.45 -40.51 23.75
C ASN A 49 -64.55 -39.88 24.83
N ASP A 50 -63.88 -40.73 25.63
CA ASP A 50 -63.02 -40.35 26.77
C ASP A 50 -61.66 -39.72 26.36
N GLU A 51 -61.50 -39.29 25.12
CA GLU A 51 -60.32 -38.53 24.66
C GLU A 51 -60.69 -37.06 24.46
N LYS A 52 -60.30 -36.20 25.41
CA LYS A 52 -60.39 -34.74 25.23
C LYS A 52 -59.69 -34.36 23.91
N PRO A 53 -60.35 -33.69 22.96
CA PRO A 53 -59.69 -33.26 21.73
C PRO A 53 -58.52 -32.34 22.07
N ASP A 54 -57.37 -32.55 21.42
CA ASP A 54 -56.17 -31.77 21.65
C ASP A 54 -56.48 -30.29 21.38
N ALA A 55 -56.32 -29.43 22.39
CA ALA A 55 -56.69 -28.03 22.33
C ALA A 55 -55.95 -27.23 21.23
N LEU A 56 -54.89 -27.79 20.63
CA LEU A 56 -54.23 -27.17 19.46
C LEU A 56 -55.02 -27.44 18.17
N GLU A 57 -55.64 -28.62 18.05
CA GLU A 57 -56.35 -29.08 16.86
C GLU A 57 -57.77 -28.51 16.75
N SER A 58 -58.31 -27.96 17.84
CA SER A 58 -59.65 -27.35 17.85
C SER A 58 -59.73 -26.00 17.14
N LEU A 59 -58.63 -25.23 17.11
CA LEU A 59 -58.58 -23.87 16.56
C LEU A 59 -57.60 -23.72 15.39
N ASN A 60 -56.93 -24.80 14.97
CA ASN A 60 -55.92 -24.75 13.92
C ASN A 60 -56.13 -25.83 12.87
N ALA A 61 -55.85 -25.47 11.62
CA ALA A 61 -55.76 -26.45 10.53
C ALA A 61 -54.76 -27.56 10.89
N GLN A 62 -54.99 -28.78 10.39
CA GLN A 62 -54.14 -29.94 10.68
C GLN A 62 -52.66 -29.68 10.32
N ASP A 63 -52.39 -28.99 9.20
CA ASP A 63 -51.05 -28.61 8.77
C ASP A 63 -50.39 -27.59 9.70
N VAL A 64 -51.16 -26.68 10.30
CA VAL A 64 -50.68 -25.68 11.26
C VAL A 64 -50.34 -26.36 12.59
N SER A 65 -51.24 -27.19 13.11
CA SER A 65 -51.01 -28.00 14.32
C SER A 65 -49.80 -28.92 14.17
N TYR A 66 -49.67 -29.59 13.03
CA TYR A 66 -48.50 -30.42 12.70
C TYR A 66 -47.22 -29.58 12.65
N SER A 67 -47.28 -28.40 12.01
CA SER A 67 -46.11 -27.54 11.85
C SER A 67 -45.64 -26.95 13.17
N VAL A 68 -46.54 -26.50 14.06
CA VAL A 68 -46.17 -26.04 15.40
C VAL A 68 -45.43 -27.14 16.17
N ARG A 69 -45.97 -28.37 16.21
CA ARG A 69 -45.31 -29.50 16.89
C ARG A 69 -43.98 -29.87 16.24
N ARG A 70 -43.92 -29.86 14.91
CA ARG A 70 -42.69 -30.17 14.16
C ARG A 70 -41.62 -29.10 14.38
N LEU A 71 -42.02 -27.83 14.42
CA LEU A 71 -41.11 -26.72 14.68
C LEU A 71 -40.53 -26.81 16.09
N ILE A 72 -41.37 -27.05 17.09
CA ILE A 72 -40.97 -27.26 18.49
C ILE A 72 -40.02 -28.45 18.64
N ARG A 73 -40.34 -29.61 18.04
CA ARG A 73 -39.45 -30.78 18.06
C ARG A 73 -38.12 -30.52 17.36
N GLY A 74 -38.11 -29.70 16.31
CA GLY A 74 -36.91 -29.31 15.58
C GLY A 74 -35.93 -28.43 16.37
N LEU A 75 -36.37 -27.81 17.47
CA LEU A 75 -35.52 -27.00 18.35
C LEU A 75 -34.46 -27.84 19.08
N ALA A 76 -34.73 -29.13 19.33
CA ALA A 76 -33.79 -30.08 19.94
C ALA A 76 -32.87 -30.76 18.91
N SER A 77 -32.74 -30.20 17.70
CA SER A 77 -31.83 -30.75 16.69
C SER A 77 -30.37 -30.62 17.12
N PRO A 78 -29.51 -31.62 16.90
CA PRO A 78 -28.07 -31.53 17.15
C PRO A 78 -27.36 -30.55 16.19
N ARG A 79 -27.99 -30.19 15.06
CA ARG A 79 -27.42 -29.28 14.07
C ARG A 79 -27.76 -27.82 14.40
N GLU A 80 -26.73 -26.99 14.55
CA GLU A 80 -26.88 -25.56 14.86
C GLU A 80 -27.73 -24.81 13.82
N SER A 81 -27.46 -25.01 12.53
CA SER A 81 -28.22 -24.38 11.44
C SER A 81 -29.70 -24.73 11.48
N SER A 82 -30.03 -25.96 11.93
CA SER A 82 -31.41 -26.38 12.13
C SER A 82 -32.03 -25.65 13.31
N ARG A 83 -31.38 -25.63 14.49
CA ARG A 83 -31.93 -24.92 15.66
C ARG A 83 -32.29 -23.47 15.34
N LEU A 84 -31.44 -22.77 14.61
CA LEU A 84 -31.69 -21.40 14.15
C LEU A 84 -32.85 -21.28 13.15
N GLY A 85 -32.93 -22.15 12.13
CA GLY A 85 -34.02 -22.08 11.16
C GLY A 85 -35.38 -22.45 11.74
N PHE A 86 -35.40 -23.47 12.60
CA PHE A 86 -36.61 -23.93 13.29
C PHE A 86 -37.10 -22.90 14.33
N SER A 87 -36.21 -22.24 15.07
CA SER A 87 -36.58 -21.19 16.03
C SER A 87 -37.14 -19.94 15.34
N VAL A 88 -36.49 -19.47 14.28
CA VAL A 88 -36.97 -18.31 13.50
C VAL A 88 -38.34 -18.59 12.88
N ALA A 89 -38.52 -19.76 12.27
CA ALA A 89 -39.82 -20.14 11.69
C ALA A 89 -40.90 -20.29 12.76
N LEU A 90 -40.57 -20.80 13.95
CA LEU A 90 -41.51 -20.87 15.09
C LEU A 90 -41.88 -19.47 15.58
N THR A 91 -40.91 -18.60 15.83
CA THR A 91 -41.15 -17.22 16.28
C THR A 91 -42.07 -16.48 15.33
N GLU A 92 -41.80 -16.54 14.02
CA GLU A 92 -42.60 -15.84 13.02
C GLU A 92 -43.98 -16.50 12.79
N LEU A 93 -44.10 -17.83 12.91
CA LEU A 93 -45.42 -18.45 12.90
C LEU A 93 -46.26 -17.99 14.11
N LEU A 94 -45.68 -18.00 15.31
CA LEU A 94 -46.37 -17.58 16.54
C LEU A 94 -46.71 -16.09 16.54
N SER A 95 -45.95 -15.24 15.84
CA SER A 95 -46.23 -13.80 15.76
C SER A 95 -47.52 -13.52 14.97
N ARG A 96 -47.90 -14.45 14.07
CA ARG A 96 -49.06 -14.32 13.18
C ARG A 96 -50.27 -15.17 13.59
N LEU A 97 -50.08 -16.24 14.35
CA LEU A 97 -51.17 -17.05 14.87
C LEU A 97 -51.88 -16.37 16.05
N ASP A 98 -53.20 -16.21 15.98
CA ASP A 98 -54.06 -15.72 17.07
C ASP A 98 -54.88 -16.82 17.75
N THR A 99 -54.55 -18.08 17.45
CA THR A 99 -55.30 -19.30 17.83
C THR A 99 -54.64 -20.13 18.92
N VAL A 100 -53.50 -19.67 19.45
CA VAL A 100 -52.71 -20.37 20.47
C VAL A 100 -52.46 -19.48 21.69
N THR A 101 -52.36 -20.10 22.87
CA THR A 101 -52.01 -19.38 24.10
C THR A 101 -50.54 -19.58 24.48
N CYS A 102 -49.99 -18.64 25.24
CA CYS A 102 -48.64 -18.73 25.81
C CYS A 102 -48.44 -20.03 26.60
N SER A 103 -49.36 -20.34 27.52
CA SER A 103 -49.31 -21.57 28.34
C SER A 103 -49.40 -22.85 27.51
N GLN A 104 -50.16 -22.85 26.41
CA GLN A 104 -50.24 -24.00 25.51
C GLN A 104 -48.91 -24.24 24.78
N ILE A 105 -48.30 -23.20 24.23
CA ILE A 105 -46.99 -23.33 23.55
C ILE A 105 -45.90 -23.71 24.55
N PHE A 106 -45.90 -23.10 25.74
CA PHE A 106 -45.01 -23.48 26.84
C PHE A 106 -45.13 -24.98 27.17
N ALA A 107 -46.35 -25.47 27.36
CA ALA A 107 -46.60 -26.88 27.66
C ALA A 107 -46.12 -27.81 26.54
N LEU A 108 -46.31 -27.44 25.27
CA LEU A 108 -45.83 -28.22 24.12
C LEU A 108 -44.29 -28.26 24.06
N ILE A 109 -43.60 -27.16 24.38
CA ILE A 109 -42.13 -27.13 24.48
C ILE A 109 -41.66 -28.03 25.62
N MET A 110 -42.30 -27.92 26.80
CA MET A 110 -41.93 -28.74 27.95
C MET A 110 -42.18 -30.23 27.71
N ASP A 111 -43.28 -30.59 27.03
CA ASP A 111 -43.58 -31.97 26.66
C ASP A 111 -42.56 -32.54 25.65
N ALA A 112 -42.21 -31.76 24.62
CA ALA A 112 -41.21 -32.15 23.63
C ALA A 112 -39.78 -32.25 24.19
N THR A 113 -39.54 -31.66 25.37
CA THR A 113 -38.22 -31.60 26.03
C THR A 113 -38.20 -32.32 27.38
N LYS A 114 -39.10 -33.29 27.58
CA LYS A 114 -39.08 -34.17 28.75
C LYS A 114 -37.80 -35.02 28.77
N PRO A 115 -37.15 -35.21 29.93
CA PRO A 115 -36.03 -36.13 30.05
C PRO A 115 -36.44 -37.55 29.62
N GLN A 116 -35.74 -38.14 28.66
CA GLN A 116 -35.99 -39.50 28.20
C GLN A 116 -34.85 -40.42 28.67
N GLY A 117 -35.12 -41.32 29.63
CA GLY A 117 -34.14 -42.34 30.07
C GLY A 117 -32.73 -41.81 30.39
N SER A 118 -31.70 -42.64 30.18
CA SER A 118 -30.28 -42.25 30.33
C SER A 118 -29.83 -41.41 29.12
N MET A 119 -30.15 -40.12 29.11
CA MET A 119 -29.71 -39.19 28.06
C MET A 119 -28.18 -39.02 28.05
N THR A 120 -27.60 -38.93 26.86
CA THR A 120 -26.20 -38.53 26.68
C THR A 120 -26.02 -37.03 26.96
N GLY A 121 -24.78 -36.60 27.25
CA GLY A 121 -24.50 -35.17 27.49
C GLY A 121 -24.82 -34.26 26.30
N GLN A 122 -24.73 -34.77 25.07
CA GLN A 122 -25.11 -34.03 23.86
C GLN A 122 -26.64 -33.90 23.73
N GLU A 123 -27.40 -34.96 24.01
CA GLU A 123 -28.87 -34.89 24.02
C GLU A 123 -29.39 -33.96 25.13
N GLU A 124 -28.76 -33.98 26.32
CA GLU A 124 -29.08 -33.00 27.37
C GLU A 124 -28.83 -31.57 26.87
N ARG A 125 -27.69 -31.33 26.22
CA ARG A 125 -27.35 -30.02 25.65
C ARG A 125 -28.37 -29.54 24.63
N ASP A 126 -28.77 -30.42 23.70
CA ASP A 126 -29.74 -30.09 22.65
C ASP A 126 -31.14 -29.81 23.23
N VAL A 127 -31.56 -30.54 24.26
CA VAL A 127 -32.79 -30.28 25.01
C VAL A 127 -32.76 -28.91 25.69
N LEU A 128 -31.64 -28.52 26.31
CA LEU A 128 -31.52 -27.23 26.96
C LEU A 128 -31.58 -26.06 25.96
N PHE A 129 -30.92 -26.21 24.80
CA PHE A 129 -31.08 -25.26 23.70
C PHE A 129 -32.52 -25.19 23.21
N ALA A 130 -33.21 -26.32 23.09
CA ALA A 130 -34.59 -26.35 22.65
C ALA A 130 -35.51 -25.55 23.56
N ARG A 131 -35.33 -25.67 24.88
CA ARG A 131 -36.08 -24.87 25.86
C ARG A 131 -35.74 -23.40 25.77
N LEU A 132 -34.45 -23.04 25.72
CA LEU A 132 -34.02 -21.66 25.58
C LEU A 132 -34.63 -21.01 24.33
N PHE A 133 -34.43 -21.62 23.15
CA PHE A 133 -34.98 -21.10 21.89
C PHE A 133 -36.51 -21.06 21.91
N GLY A 134 -37.16 -22.06 22.49
CA GLY A 134 -38.62 -22.10 22.62
C GLY A 134 -39.16 -20.94 23.45
N MET A 135 -38.57 -20.67 24.62
CA MET A 135 -38.94 -19.52 25.45
C MET A 135 -38.65 -18.19 24.75
N THR A 136 -37.49 -18.07 24.09
CA THR A 136 -37.17 -16.90 23.27
C THR A 136 -38.17 -16.70 22.14
N SER A 137 -38.65 -17.75 21.47
CA SER A 137 -39.70 -17.67 20.44
C SER A 137 -41.04 -17.20 21.00
N ILE A 138 -41.43 -17.62 22.21
CA ILE A 138 -42.64 -17.10 22.89
C ILE A 138 -42.52 -15.59 23.16
N ILE A 139 -41.35 -15.14 23.60
CA ILE A 139 -41.09 -13.72 23.88
C ILE A 139 -41.08 -12.88 22.60
N GLN A 140 -40.22 -13.24 21.64
CA GLN A 140 -40.00 -12.45 20.42
C GLN A 140 -41.21 -12.43 19.48
N SER A 141 -42.08 -13.44 19.53
CA SER A 141 -43.34 -13.44 18.79
C SER A 141 -44.40 -12.49 19.38
N GLY A 142 -44.13 -11.90 20.55
CA GLY A 142 -45.08 -11.11 21.32
C GLY A 142 -46.18 -11.93 21.99
N LEU A 143 -46.17 -13.27 21.87
CA LEU A 143 -47.17 -14.15 22.48
C LEU A 143 -47.18 -14.02 24.01
N LEU A 144 -46.02 -13.79 24.62
CA LEU A 144 -45.87 -13.62 26.07
C LEU A 144 -46.76 -12.52 26.66
N VAL A 145 -47.06 -11.45 25.92
CA VAL A 145 -47.81 -10.28 26.41
C VAL A 145 -49.01 -9.94 25.53
N ARG A 146 -49.46 -10.89 24.71
CA ARG A 146 -50.53 -10.68 23.73
C ARG A 146 -51.87 -10.45 24.42
N THR A 147 -52.51 -9.35 24.07
CA THR A 147 -53.81 -8.93 24.64
C THR A 147 -55.00 -9.38 23.79
N LYS A 148 -54.81 -9.64 22.50
CA LYS A 148 -55.87 -10.13 21.62
C LYS A 148 -56.31 -11.53 22.09
N PRO A 149 -57.59 -11.73 22.45
CA PRO A 149 -58.11 -13.05 22.83
C PRO A 149 -58.17 -13.98 21.62
N LEU A 150 -58.20 -15.29 21.88
CA LEU A 150 -58.38 -16.30 20.84
C LEU A 150 -59.77 -16.16 20.18
N PRO A 151 -59.91 -16.54 18.90
CA PRO A 151 -61.19 -16.62 18.22
C PRO A 151 -61.99 -17.84 18.72
N THR A 152 -62.60 -17.71 19.90
CA THR A 152 -63.51 -18.72 20.50
C THR A 152 -64.97 -18.22 20.54
N SER A 153 -65.93 -19.14 20.61
CA SER A 153 -67.37 -18.83 20.66
C SER A 153 -67.72 -17.80 21.76
N GLN A 154 -68.72 -16.95 21.48
CA GLN A 154 -69.06 -15.67 22.14
C GLN A 154 -69.22 -15.65 23.68
N SER A 155 -69.11 -16.78 24.38
CA SER A 155 -69.32 -16.92 25.82
C SER A 155 -68.04 -17.08 26.67
N SER A 156 -66.85 -17.29 26.07
CA SER A 156 -65.58 -17.32 26.81
C SER A 156 -64.43 -16.75 25.99
N ALA A 157 -64.00 -15.52 26.30
CA ALA A 157 -62.85 -14.88 25.65
C ALA A 157 -61.55 -15.39 26.28
N THR A 158 -61.02 -16.48 25.74
CA THR A 158 -59.76 -17.06 26.22
C THR A 158 -58.61 -16.10 25.89
N LEU A 159 -57.91 -15.60 26.91
CA LEU A 159 -56.78 -14.69 26.73
C LEU A 159 -55.58 -15.45 26.16
N ALA A 160 -54.91 -14.86 25.15
CA ALA A 160 -53.70 -15.45 24.57
C ALA A 160 -52.53 -15.48 25.57
N SER A 161 -52.49 -14.56 26.54
CA SER A 161 -51.50 -14.54 27.62
C SER A 161 -52.13 -14.26 28.99
N SER A 162 -51.49 -14.77 30.04
CA SER A 162 -51.88 -14.66 31.44
C SER A 162 -50.64 -14.48 32.32
N LEU A 163 -50.84 -13.99 33.55
CA LEU A 163 -49.77 -13.91 34.56
C LEU A 163 -49.07 -15.26 34.76
N SER A 164 -49.84 -16.35 34.86
CA SER A 164 -49.27 -17.70 35.01
C SER A 164 -48.38 -18.12 33.84
N GLY A 165 -48.75 -17.76 32.59
CA GLY A 165 -47.91 -18.02 31.42
C GLY A 165 -46.61 -17.21 31.45
N TYR A 166 -46.67 -15.96 31.94
CA TYR A 166 -45.48 -15.13 32.15
C TYR A 166 -44.53 -15.74 33.19
N GLU A 167 -45.08 -16.12 34.36
CA GLU A 167 -44.32 -16.73 35.45
C GLU A 167 -43.67 -18.05 35.02
N GLN A 168 -44.38 -18.90 34.29
CA GLN A 168 -43.84 -20.15 33.73
C GLN A 168 -42.59 -19.91 32.86
N VAL A 169 -42.66 -18.94 31.94
CA VAL A 169 -41.55 -18.61 31.04
C VAL A 169 -40.39 -18.01 31.82
N LEU A 170 -40.65 -17.09 32.76
CA LEU A 170 -39.64 -16.46 33.60
C LEU A 170 -38.91 -17.50 34.47
N THR A 171 -39.65 -18.33 35.20
CA THR A 171 -39.08 -19.34 36.09
C THR A 171 -38.25 -20.37 35.32
N GLU A 172 -38.73 -20.83 34.15
CA GLU A 172 -37.95 -21.78 33.34
C GLU A 172 -36.66 -21.14 32.81
N LEU A 173 -36.68 -19.87 32.38
CA LEU A 173 -35.47 -19.17 31.96
C LEU A 173 -34.46 -18.98 33.10
N LEU A 174 -34.92 -18.69 34.31
CA LEU A 174 -34.06 -18.63 35.50
C LEU A 174 -33.44 -20.00 35.80
N VAL A 175 -34.25 -21.07 35.77
CA VAL A 175 -33.76 -22.45 35.96
C VAL A 175 -32.73 -22.82 34.90
N LEU A 176 -32.97 -22.48 33.63
CA LEU A 176 -32.01 -22.72 32.54
C LEU A 176 -30.70 -21.96 32.75
N GLY A 177 -30.79 -20.70 33.18
CA GLY A 177 -29.63 -19.84 33.42
C GLY A 177 -28.74 -20.34 34.55
N GLU A 178 -29.32 -20.94 35.59
CA GLU A 178 -28.57 -21.50 36.71
C GLU A 178 -28.14 -22.96 36.49
N LYS A 179 -28.69 -23.65 35.48
CA LYS A 179 -28.40 -25.07 35.22
C LYS A 179 -27.00 -25.31 34.63
N LYS A 180 -26.55 -24.48 33.68
CA LYS A 180 -25.20 -24.57 33.08
C LYS A 180 -24.66 -23.16 32.79
N SER A 181 -23.41 -22.92 33.13
CA SER A 181 -22.79 -21.58 32.99
C SER A 181 -22.70 -21.09 31.54
N TRP A 182 -22.53 -21.98 30.56
CA TRP A 182 -22.51 -21.61 29.14
C TRP A 182 -23.90 -21.19 28.58
N LEU A 183 -25.00 -21.47 29.29
CA LEU A 183 -26.36 -21.01 28.95
C LEU A 183 -26.77 -19.72 29.66
N ARG A 184 -26.11 -19.39 30.77
CA ARG A 184 -26.49 -18.31 31.69
C ARG A 184 -26.74 -16.99 30.94
N GLU A 185 -25.73 -16.53 30.23
CA GLU A 185 -25.78 -15.28 29.46
C GLU A 185 -26.98 -15.24 28.50
N SER A 186 -27.20 -16.30 27.71
CA SER A 186 -28.30 -16.35 26.73
C SER A 186 -29.68 -16.44 27.38
N ALA A 187 -29.81 -17.18 28.49
CA ALA A 187 -31.06 -17.30 29.22
C ALA A 187 -31.46 -15.96 29.86
N TRP A 188 -30.52 -15.28 30.50
CA TRP A 188 -30.76 -13.97 31.08
C TRP A 188 -30.96 -12.87 30.04
N TRP A 189 -30.32 -12.97 28.87
CA TRP A 189 -30.64 -12.11 27.74
C TRP A 189 -32.09 -12.29 27.27
N ALA A 190 -32.62 -13.52 27.25
CA ALA A 190 -34.03 -13.76 26.98
C ALA A 190 -34.94 -13.18 28.07
N ILE A 191 -34.55 -13.23 29.35
CA ILE A 191 -35.27 -12.53 30.44
C ILE A 191 -35.29 -11.01 30.19
N ALA A 192 -34.17 -10.43 29.74
CA ALA A 192 -34.12 -9.01 29.38
C ALA A 192 -35.10 -8.67 28.24
N LEU A 193 -35.24 -9.53 27.23
CA LEU A 193 -36.27 -9.38 26.19
C LEU A 193 -37.71 -9.47 26.75
N ALA A 194 -37.94 -10.37 27.71
CA ALA A 194 -39.24 -10.47 28.39
C ALA A 194 -39.57 -9.20 29.17
N ALA A 195 -38.57 -8.59 29.84
CA ALA A 195 -38.71 -7.31 30.52
C ALA A 195 -39.00 -6.15 29.55
N ASP A 196 -38.32 -6.09 28.39
CA ASP A 196 -38.60 -5.10 27.34
C ASP A 196 -40.03 -5.27 26.77
N SER A 197 -40.46 -6.51 26.58
CA SER A 197 -41.82 -6.83 26.13
C SER A 197 -42.85 -6.39 27.17
N LEU A 198 -42.59 -6.64 28.46
CA LEU A 198 -43.47 -6.24 29.55
C LEU A 198 -43.54 -4.70 29.70
N LYS A 199 -42.41 -3.99 29.51
CA LYS A 199 -42.35 -2.53 29.53
C LYS A 199 -43.36 -1.90 28.58
N THR A 200 -43.43 -2.40 27.35
CA THR A 200 -44.31 -1.87 26.29
C THR A 200 -45.72 -2.45 26.32
N ALA A 201 -45.93 -3.56 27.04
CA ALA A 201 -47.22 -4.23 27.14
C ALA A 201 -48.30 -3.41 27.88
N GLN A 202 -49.55 -3.61 27.44
CA GLN A 202 -50.78 -3.10 28.03
C GLN A 202 -51.64 -4.25 28.57
N VAL A 203 -51.05 -5.07 29.44
CA VAL A 203 -51.71 -6.22 30.08
C VAL A 203 -52.18 -5.84 31.49
N PRO A 204 -53.34 -6.36 31.94
CA PRO A 204 -53.90 -5.99 33.25
C PRO A 204 -53.05 -6.48 34.44
N TRP A 205 -52.29 -7.56 34.26
CA TRP A 205 -51.42 -8.19 35.25
C TRP A 205 -49.97 -7.67 35.21
N LYS A 206 -49.73 -6.51 34.58
CA LYS A 206 -48.38 -5.97 34.38
C LYS A 206 -47.63 -5.74 35.69
N ASP A 207 -48.26 -5.07 36.65
CA ASP A 207 -47.62 -4.74 37.94
C ASP A 207 -47.34 -6.01 38.76
N GLU A 208 -48.22 -7.01 38.68
CA GLU A 208 -48.03 -8.33 39.29
C GLU A 208 -46.83 -9.06 38.67
N ALA A 209 -46.72 -9.08 37.33
CA ALA A 209 -45.58 -9.67 36.63
C ALA A 209 -44.25 -8.95 36.94
N VAL A 210 -44.26 -7.62 37.08
CA VAL A 210 -43.09 -6.85 37.54
C VAL A 210 -42.71 -7.27 38.95
N ASN A 211 -43.68 -7.37 39.88
CA ASN A 211 -43.42 -7.80 41.25
C ASN A 211 -42.87 -9.23 41.32
N THR A 212 -43.42 -10.17 40.54
CA THR A 212 -42.89 -11.55 40.46
C THR A 212 -41.46 -11.55 39.91
N THR A 213 -41.16 -10.72 38.91
CA THR A 213 -39.80 -10.55 38.39
C THR A 213 -38.85 -10.02 39.46
N VAL A 214 -39.27 -9.00 40.22
CA VAL A 214 -38.48 -8.43 41.31
C VAL A 214 -38.25 -9.45 42.43
N GLN A 215 -39.28 -10.21 42.79
CA GLN A 215 -39.23 -11.26 43.81
C GLN A 215 -38.16 -12.31 43.47
N HIS A 216 -38.19 -12.88 42.27
CA HIS A 216 -37.22 -13.87 41.85
C HIS A 216 -35.79 -13.31 41.74
N LEU A 217 -35.63 -12.09 41.22
CA LEU A 217 -34.31 -11.53 40.90
C LEU A 217 -33.58 -10.92 42.10
N PHE A 218 -34.30 -10.27 43.02
CA PHE A 218 -33.69 -9.49 44.10
C PHE A 218 -33.95 -10.07 45.49
N ILE A 219 -35.05 -10.80 45.70
CA ILE A 219 -35.42 -11.33 47.02
C ILE A 219 -34.96 -12.78 47.15
N GLU A 220 -35.25 -13.62 46.16
CA GLU A 220 -34.85 -15.03 46.16
C GLU A 220 -33.38 -15.22 45.76
N SER A 221 -32.89 -14.42 44.81
CA SER A 221 -31.49 -14.44 44.37
C SER A 221 -30.69 -13.26 44.93
N LYS A 222 -29.72 -13.54 45.81
CA LYS A 222 -28.83 -12.53 46.40
C LYS A 222 -27.51 -12.33 45.65
N VAL A 223 -27.13 -13.28 44.79
CA VAL A 223 -25.88 -13.24 44.03
C VAL A 223 -25.98 -12.18 42.93
N TRP A 224 -24.88 -11.45 42.71
CA TRP A 224 -24.75 -10.47 41.63
C TRP A 224 -23.86 -11.01 40.53
N SER A 225 -24.32 -10.83 39.29
CA SER A 225 -23.62 -11.23 38.09
C SER A 225 -23.73 -10.15 37.02
N PRO A 226 -22.91 -10.18 35.96
CA PRO A 226 -23.02 -9.26 34.82
C PRO A 226 -24.44 -9.22 34.23
N GLU A 227 -25.11 -10.37 34.14
CA GLU A 227 -26.48 -10.48 33.64
C GLU A 227 -27.50 -9.78 34.55
N LYS A 228 -27.36 -9.93 35.88
CA LYS A 228 -28.22 -9.26 36.85
C LYS A 228 -28.01 -7.76 36.84
N ILE A 229 -26.77 -7.29 36.67
CA ILE A 229 -26.50 -5.85 36.44
C ILE A 229 -27.25 -5.38 35.19
N ALA A 230 -27.10 -6.06 34.06
CA ALA A 230 -27.74 -5.70 32.79
C ALA A 230 -29.27 -5.57 32.94
N LEU A 231 -29.89 -6.59 33.55
CA LEU A 231 -31.33 -6.62 33.77
C LEU A 231 -31.79 -5.54 34.76
N THR A 232 -31.03 -5.30 35.82
CA THR A 232 -31.33 -4.23 36.77
C THR A 232 -31.29 -2.85 36.09
N LEU A 233 -30.30 -2.60 35.23
CA LEU A 233 -30.20 -1.34 34.50
C LEU A 233 -31.41 -1.12 33.57
N LYS A 234 -31.89 -2.18 32.92
CA LYS A 234 -33.12 -2.15 32.10
C LYS A 234 -34.39 -1.89 32.92
N LEU A 235 -34.53 -2.57 34.06
CA LEU A 235 -35.69 -2.39 34.94
C LEU A 235 -35.71 -0.99 35.57
N GLN A 236 -34.56 -0.46 35.98
CA GLN A 236 -34.46 0.91 36.52
C GLN A 236 -34.94 1.97 35.54
N GLY A 237 -34.58 1.86 34.26
CA GLY A 237 -35.04 2.77 33.21
C GLY A 237 -36.48 2.54 32.74
N SER A 238 -37.19 1.56 33.31
CA SER A 238 -38.54 1.17 32.89
C SER A 238 -39.57 1.24 34.02
N PHE A 239 -39.13 1.09 35.27
CA PHE A 239 -39.96 1.00 36.47
C PHE A 239 -39.36 1.84 37.61
N GLU A 240 -39.35 3.17 37.44
CA GLU A 240 -38.77 4.13 38.41
C GLU A 240 -39.47 4.13 39.78
N LYS A 241 -40.73 3.66 39.84
CA LYS A 241 -41.54 3.64 41.07
C LYS A 241 -41.15 2.57 42.08
N LEU A 242 -40.26 1.64 41.71
CA LEU A 242 -39.77 0.61 42.63
C LEU A 242 -38.80 1.23 43.65
N GLU A 243 -38.81 0.71 44.88
CA GLU A 243 -37.90 1.12 45.96
C GLU A 243 -36.49 0.56 45.74
N TRP A 244 -35.81 1.05 44.69
CA TRP A 244 -34.52 0.54 44.21
C TRP A 244 -33.44 0.47 45.28
N ARG A 245 -33.41 1.43 46.21
CA ARG A 245 -32.44 1.45 47.31
C ARG A 245 -32.51 0.19 48.17
N THR A 246 -33.72 -0.31 48.42
CA THR A 246 -33.94 -1.54 49.20
C THR A 246 -33.56 -2.78 48.38
N LEU A 247 -33.84 -2.78 47.08
CA LEU A 247 -33.60 -3.92 46.19
C LEU A 247 -32.12 -4.18 45.89
N VAL A 248 -31.29 -3.13 45.85
CA VAL A 248 -29.86 -3.25 45.51
C VAL A 248 -28.93 -3.32 46.74
N SER A 249 -29.47 -3.05 47.93
CA SER A 249 -28.77 -3.16 49.21
C SER A 249 -28.61 -4.63 49.64
N PRO A 250 -27.52 -5.03 50.33
CA PRO A 250 -26.42 -4.20 50.81
C PRO A 250 -25.26 -4.02 49.81
N THR A 251 -25.31 -4.70 48.65
CA THR A 251 -24.21 -4.73 47.68
C THR A 251 -23.90 -3.36 47.08
N PHE A 252 -24.94 -2.58 46.77
CA PHE A 252 -24.81 -1.24 46.20
C PHE A 252 -25.27 -0.18 47.20
N LYS A 253 -24.45 0.86 47.36
CA LYS A 253 -24.67 1.95 48.33
C LYS A 253 -25.68 2.98 47.83
N SER A 254 -25.74 3.15 46.51
CA SER A 254 -26.67 4.04 45.81
C SER A 254 -27.69 3.23 45.01
N PRO A 255 -28.95 3.71 44.88
CA PRO A 255 -29.94 3.05 44.04
C PRO A 255 -29.51 2.98 42.58
N ASP A 256 -28.77 3.97 42.05
CA ASP A 256 -28.25 3.90 40.69
C ASP A 256 -26.95 3.08 40.64
N ILE A 257 -26.97 1.95 39.94
CA ILE A 257 -25.84 1.00 39.87
C ILE A 257 -24.60 1.64 39.22
N LEU A 258 -24.77 2.57 38.28
CA LEU A 258 -23.64 3.22 37.59
C LEU A 258 -23.15 4.51 38.28
N SER A 259 -23.62 4.78 39.50
CA SER A 259 -23.12 5.91 40.29
C SER A 259 -21.70 5.66 40.82
N ASN A 260 -20.96 6.75 41.05
CA ASN A 260 -19.55 6.71 41.48
C ASN A 260 -19.27 5.81 42.68
N THR A 261 -20.18 5.80 43.66
CA THR A 261 -20.00 5.01 44.88
C THR A 261 -20.13 3.50 44.67
N ASN A 262 -20.64 3.08 43.50
CA ASN A 262 -20.89 1.70 43.14
C ASN A 262 -19.90 1.15 42.08
N LEU A 263 -19.14 2.02 41.38
CA LEU A 263 -18.30 1.62 40.24
C LEU A 263 -17.25 0.55 40.56
N GLN A 264 -16.63 0.62 41.74
CA GLN A 264 -15.66 -0.39 42.19
C GLN A 264 -16.32 -1.78 42.34
N THR A 265 -17.54 -1.82 42.91
CA THR A 265 -18.32 -3.05 43.01
C THR A 265 -18.71 -3.58 41.64
N VAL A 266 -19.10 -2.71 40.71
CA VAL A 266 -19.40 -3.09 39.31
C VAL A 266 -18.16 -3.67 38.64
N ALA A 267 -17.00 -3.03 38.78
CA ALA A 267 -15.74 -3.51 38.21
C ALA A 267 -15.38 -4.91 38.73
N LEU A 268 -15.57 -5.17 40.03
CA LEU A 268 -15.37 -6.50 40.64
C LEU A 268 -16.33 -7.55 40.04
N ILE A 269 -17.63 -7.26 39.92
CA ILE A 269 -18.63 -8.20 39.35
C ILE A 269 -18.33 -8.51 37.87
N LEU A 270 -17.80 -7.54 37.12
CA LEU A 270 -17.43 -7.74 35.72
C LEU A 270 -16.09 -8.47 35.56
N LYS A 271 -15.19 -8.37 36.55
CA LYS A 271 -13.85 -8.99 36.55
C LYS A 271 -13.89 -10.46 36.99
N ASP A 272 -14.69 -10.75 38.01
CA ASP A 272 -14.95 -12.08 38.55
C ASP A 272 -16.44 -12.38 38.41
N SER A 273 -16.79 -13.41 37.65
CA SER A 273 -18.18 -13.90 37.59
C SER A 273 -18.66 -14.55 38.89
N ASN A 274 -17.93 -14.38 40.01
CA ASN A 274 -18.33 -14.72 41.37
C ASN A 274 -17.85 -13.64 42.34
N ILE A 275 -18.79 -12.84 42.88
CA ILE A 275 -18.60 -12.32 44.24
C ILE A 275 -19.15 -13.39 45.17
N GLU A 276 -18.27 -14.15 45.81
CA GLU A 276 -18.62 -14.83 47.05
C GLU A 276 -19.00 -13.76 48.06
N GLY A 277 -20.30 -13.70 48.39
CA GLY A 277 -20.74 -12.95 49.54
C GLY A 277 -20.03 -13.50 50.77
N ALA A 278 -19.42 -12.59 51.54
CA ALA A 278 -18.88 -12.90 52.85
C ALA A 278 -19.89 -13.72 53.67
N ASP A 279 -19.38 -14.82 54.22
CA ASP A 279 -19.98 -15.67 55.25
C ASP A 279 -21.39 -16.25 54.95
N GLY A 280 -21.42 -17.38 54.24
CA GLY A 280 -22.59 -18.26 54.24
C GLY A 280 -22.35 -19.57 53.50
N GLU A 281 -22.38 -20.70 54.22
CA GLU A 281 -22.50 -22.04 53.64
C GLU A 281 -23.76 -22.12 52.76
N GLY A 282 -23.59 -22.02 51.44
CA GLY A 282 -24.67 -22.10 50.45
C GLY A 282 -24.21 -22.83 49.20
N SER A 283 -25.08 -23.70 48.69
CA SER A 283 -24.89 -24.62 47.55
C SER A 283 -24.01 -24.09 46.40
N LYS A 284 -23.06 -24.92 45.95
CA LYS A 284 -22.24 -24.71 44.74
C LYS A 284 -23.12 -24.33 43.54
N THR A 285 -23.15 -23.05 43.19
CA THR A 285 -23.68 -22.56 41.91
C THR A 285 -22.74 -22.99 40.78
N ALA A 286 -23.26 -23.16 39.56
CA ALA A 286 -22.46 -23.56 38.41
C ALA A 286 -21.35 -22.52 38.16
N ALA A 287 -20.09 -22.93 38.33
CA ALA A 287 -18.91 -22.09 38.12
C ALA A 287 -18.98 -21.32 36.80
N ALA A 288 -18.50 -20.08 36.81
CA ALA A 288 -18.33 -19.22 35.64
C ALA A 288 -17.87 -20.03 34.42
N GLY A 289 -18.56 -19.86 33.30
CA GLY A 289 -18.17 -20.51 32.05
C GLY A 289 -16.74 -20.08 31.67
N GLY A 290 -15.97 -20.98 31.08
CA GLY A 290 -14.62 -20.68 30.61
C GLY A 290 -14.59 -19.45 29.68
N TRP A 291 -13.41 -18.83 29.56
CA TRP A 291 -13.20 -17.62 28.77
C TRP A 291 -13.87 -17.65 27.40
N LYS A 292 -14.47 -16.52 27.00
CA LYS A 292 -15.05 -16.29 25.68
C LYS A 292 -14.47 -15.03 25.05
N SER A 293 -14.20 -15.08 23.75
CA SER A 293 -13.74 -13.92 22.98
C SER A 293 -14.83 -12.87 22.73
N GLN A 294 -16.10 -13.22 22.92
CA GLN A 294 -17.22 -12.29 22.77
C GLN A 294 -17.42 -11.49 24.06
N LEU A 295 -17.59 -10.17 23.90
CA LEU A 295 -17.90 -9.27 24.98
C LEU A 295 -19.34 -9.52 25.49
N HIS A 296 -19.50 -9.60 26.81
CA HIS A 296 -20.81 -9.83 27.43
C HIS A 296 -21.80 -8.70 27.11
N PHE A 297 -23.08 -9.01 26.86
CA PHE A 297 -24.09 -8.04 26.42
C PHE A 297 -24.37 -6.90 27.42
N VAL A 298 -23.95 -7.05 28.68
CA VAL A 298 -24.05 -6.00 29.73
C VAL A 298 -23.36 -4.71 29.28
N TRP A 299 -22.26 -4.80 28.55
CA TRP A 299 -21.46 -3.64 28.14
C TRP A 299 -22.25 -2.71 27.20
N ASP A 300 -23.00 -3.28 26.25
CA ASP A 300 -23.85 -2.49 25.35
C ASP A 300 -24.91 -1.70 26.15
N ILE A 301 -25.56 -2.33 27.13
CA ILE A 301 -26.57 -1.69 27.99
C ILE A 301 -25.95 -0.59 28.87
N MET A 302 -24.75 -0.83 29.40
CA MET A 302 -24.05 0.15 30.24
C MET A 302 -23.62 1.37 29.44
N LEU A 303 -23.00 1.16 28.27
CA LEU A 303 -22.59 2.24 27.37
C LEU A 303 -23.81 3.05 26.89
N ASP A 304 -24.88 2.37 26.46
CA ASP A 304 -26.13 3.03 26.06
C ASP A 304 -26.69 3.92 27.17
N ARG A 305 -26.65 3.46 28.43
CA ARG A 305 -27.15 4.25 29.56
C ARG A 305 -26.26 5.44 29.91
N LEU A 306 -24.94 5.29 29.76
CA LEU A 306 -23.97 6.36 30.05
C LEU A 306 -24.02 7.47 28.99
N PHE A 307 -24.25 7.13 27.72
CA PHE A 307 -24.27 8.10 26.62
C PHE A 307 -25.66 8.65 26.27
N ASN A 308 -26.76 7.94 26.56
CA ASN A 308 -28.14 8.42 26.28
C ASN A 308 -28.81 9.14 27.46
N THR A 309 -28.08 9.50 28.53
CA THR A 309 -28.64 10.31 29.61
C THR A 309 -28.82 11.76 29.15
N SER A 310 -30.07 12.25 29.16
CA SER A 310 -30.40 13.66 28.84
C SER A 310 -29.96 14.65 29.92
N ASP A 311 -29.41 14.16 31.03
CA ASP A 311 -28.97 14.94 32.18
C ASP A 311 -27.44 14.93 32.26
N ALA A 312 -26.80 15.96 31.71
CA ALA A 312 -25.33 16.09 31.65
C ALA A 312 -24.67 16.05 33.05
N SER A 313 -25.41 16.43 34.10
CA SER A 313 -24.98 16.37 35.50
C SER A 313 -24.81 14.95 36.06
N LYS A 314 -25.32 13.95 35.35
CA LYS A 314 -25.24 12.51 35.68
C LYS A 314 -24.31 11.73 34.75
N ASN A 315 -23.64 12.40 33.81
CA ASN A 315 -22.70 11.72 32.91
C ASN A 315 -21.44 11.31 33.68
N ASN A 316 -21.43 10.06 34.11
CA ASN A 316 -20.35 9.48 34.90
C ASN A 316 -19.35 8.67 34.05
N PHE A 317 -19.37 8.86 32.73
CA PHE A 317 -18.54 8.11 31.82
C PHE A 317 -17.02 8.19 32.09
N PRO A 318 -16.39 9.35 32.39
CA PRO A 318 -14.95 9.38 32.63
C PRO A 318 -14.53 8.53 33.83
N GLU A 319 -15.27 8.62 34.94
CA GLU A 319 -14.97 7.83 36.13
C GLU A 319 -15.31 6.34 35.93
N PHE A 320 -16.39 6.06 35.19
CA PHE A 320 -16.72 4.72 34.74
C PHE A 320 -15.58 4.09 33.92
N PHE A 321 -15.09 4.80 32.90
CA PHE A 321 -14.02 4.30 32.04
C PHE A 321 -12.73 4.10 32.83
N ARG A 322 -12.36 5.05 33.68
CA ARG A 322 -11.19 4.93 34.56
C ARG A 322 -11.28 3.70 35.48
N ILE A 323 -12.36 3.56 36.24
CA ILE A 323 -12.47 2.50 37.27
C ILE A 323 -12.74 1.13 36.65
N VAL A 324 -13.74 1.06 35.76
CA VAL A 324 -14.31 -0.22 35.29
C VAL A 324 -13.52 -0.78 34.11
N ILE A 325 -12.83 0.06 33.35
CA ILE A 325 -12.07 -0.35 32.15
C ILE A 325 -10.56 -0.19 32.39
N ASP A 326 -10.07 1.02 32.63
CA ASP A 326 -8.63 1.29 32.72
C ASP A 326 -7.97 0.59 33.91
N GLU A 327 -8.52 0.77 35.12
CA GLU A 327 -7.97 0.21 36.36
C GLU A 327 -8.37 -1.25 36.61
N SER A 328 -9.35 -1.77 35.87
CA SER A 328 -9.78 -3.17 35.99
C SER A 328 -9.24 -4.03 34.84
N LEU A 329 -9.62 -3.73 33.60
CA LEU A 329 -9.30 -4.55 32.41
C LEU A 329 -7.88 -4.30 31.90
N PHE A 330 -7.33 -3.10 32.06
CA PHE A 330 -5.97 -2.74 31.63
C PHE A 330 -4.94 -2.62 32.77
N SER A 331 -5.30 -3.05 34.00
CA SER A 331 -4.33 -3.09 35.10
C SER A 331 -3.11 -3.94 34.75
N SER A 332 -1.97 -3.67 35.40
CA SER A 332 -0.72 -4.41 35.17
C SER A 332 -0.91 -5.91 35.38
N ASN A 333 -1.72 -6.29 36.37
CA ASN A 333 -1.99 -7.67 36.77
C ASN A 333 -3.20 -8.27 36.00
N SER A 334 -3.72 -7.56 34.99
CA SER A 334 -4.83 -8.04 34.18
C SER A 334 -4.35 -9.05 33.13
N SER A 335 -5.09 -10.15 33.00
CA SER A 335 -4.77 -11.21 32.05
C SER A 335 -4.95 -10.73 30.60
N PRO A 336 -4.32 -11.40 29.61
CA PRO A 336 -4.48 -11.04 28.20
C PRO A 336 -5.94 -11.05 27.73
N GLU A 337 -6.74 -11.98 28.24
CA GLU A 337 -8.18 -12.11 27.99
C GLU A 337 -8.96 -10.85 28.38
N ARG A 338 -8.66 -10.32 29.57
CA ARG A 338 -9.31 -9.13 30.12
C ARG A 338 -8.89 -7.87 29.35
N LYS A 339 -7.62 -7.76 29.00
CA LYS A 339 -7.11 -6.69 28.13
C LYS A 339 -7.74 -6.75 26.73
N TYR A 340 -7.96 -7.95 26.20
CA TYR A 340 -8.69 -8.14 24.93
C TYR A 340 -10.12 -7.61 25.00
N TRP A 341 -10.87 -7.91 26.07
CA TRP A 341 -12.18 -7.29 26.29
C TRP A 341 -12.09 -5.77 26.42
N GLY A 342 -11.06 -5.26 27.10
CA GLY A 342 -10.79 -3.83 27.18
C GLY A 342 -10.69 -3.17 25.81
N PHE A 343 -9.99 -3.78 24.85
CA PHE A 343 -9.92 -3.28 23.47
C PHE A 343 -11.30 -3.28 22.79
N GLN A 344 -12.09 -4.34 22.96
CA GLN A 344 -13.45 -4.41 22.39
C GLN A 344 -14.38 -3.34 22.98
N VAL A 345 -14.26 -3.07 24.29
CA VAL A 345 -15.04 -2.00 24.95
C VAL A 345 -14.63 -0.63 24.41
N PHE A 346 -13.33 -0.36 24.27
CA PHE A 346 -12.83 0.87 23.64
C PHE A 346 -13.39 1.05 22.22
N GLN A 347 -13.33 -0.01 21.39
CA GLN A 347 -13.83 0.01 20.02
C GLN A 347 -15.35 0.29 19.96
N LYS A 348 -16.14 -0.21 20.91
CA LYS A 348 -17.57 0.08 21.05
C LYS A 348 -17.86 1.49 21.58
N ALA A 349 -17.01 2.02 22.46
CA ALA A 349 -17.18 3.34 23.05
C ALA A 349 -16.78 4.46 22.09
N LEU A 350 -15.74 4.26 21.26
CA LEU A 350 -15.22 5.25 20.30
C LEU A 350 -16.32 5.93 19.45
N PRO A 351 -17.24 5.21 18.78
CA PRO A 351 -18.27 5.85 17.97
C PRO A 351 -19.37 6.59 18.77
N LEU A 352 -19.42 6.41 20.09
CA LEU A 352 -20.43 7.02 20.97
C LEU A 352 -19.95 8.34 21.60
N VAL A 353 -18.66 8.64 21.48
CA VAL A 353 -18.00 9.76 22.17
C VAL A 353 -18.04 11.04 21.32
N SER A 354 -18.40 12.15 21.97
CA SER A 354 -18.30 13.51 21.41
C SER A 354 -16.88 14.07 21.54
N GLU A 355 -16.58 15.16 20.83
CA GLU A 355 -15.27 15.84 20.89
C GLU A 355 -14.80 16.13 22.33
N ASP A 356 -15.69 16.68 23.16
CA ASP A 356 -15.41 17.02 24.57
C ASP A 356 -15.07 15.80 25.45
N ASN A 357 -15.58 14.61 25.10
CA ASN A 357 -15.40 13.39 25.87
C ASN A 357 -14.28 12.51 25.31
N MET A 358 -13.66 12.89 24.18
CA MET A 358 -12.57 12.14 23.54
C MET A 358 -11.40 11.83 24.49
N PRO A 359 -10.91 12.78 25.31
CA PRO A 359 -9.77 12.51 26.21
C PRO A 359 -10.04 11.40 27.22
N MET A 360 -11.30 11.13 27.53
CA MET A 360 -11.71 10.17 28.55
C MET A 360 -11.47 8.71 28.13
N LEU A 361 -11.30 8.44 26.83
CA LEU A 361 -11.02 7.10 26.31
C LEU A 361 -9.52 6.75 26.32
N PHE A 362 -8.65 7.75 26.26
CA PHE A 362 -7.21 7.59 26.08
C PHE A 362 -6.47 7.66 27.42
N THR A 363 -6.88 6.77 28.34
CA THR A 363 -6.36 6.70 29.71
C THR A 363 -4.97 6.06 29.78
N LYS A 364 -4.29 6.28 30.92
CA LYS A 364 -2.90 5.85 31.15
C LYS A 364 -2.67 4.35 30.90
N ASN A 365 -3.49 3.46 31.46
CA ASN A 365 -3.23 2.03 31.34
C ASN A 365 -3.61 1.48 29.97
N PHE A 366 -4.69 1.98 29.37
CA PHE A 366 -5.06 1.72 27.98
C PHE A 366 -3.93 2.08 27.03
N MET A 367 -3.45 3.33 27.05
CA MET A 367 -2.39 3.78 26.13
C MET A 367 -1.10 3.01 26.31
N ARG A 368 -0.66 2.77 27.56
CA ARG A 368 0.51 1.93 27.84
C ARG A 368 0.35 0.52 27.27
N THR A 369 -0.80 -0.11 27.47
CA THR A 369 -1.07 -1.46 26.97
C THR A 369 -1.12 -1.49 25.45
N TRP A 370 -1.79 -0.52 24.84
CA TRP A 370 -1.96 -0.43 23.40
C TRP A 370 -0.63 -0.21 22.69
N ILE A 371 0.17 0.77 23.14
CA ILE A 371 1.50 1.05 22.61
C ILE A 371 2.43 -0.17 22.74
N ASN A 372 2.48 -0.80 23.92
CA ASN A 372 3.34 -1.98 24.14
C ASN A 372 2.95 -3.18 23.26
N HIS A 373 1.66 -3.37 22.99
CA HIS A 373 1.21 -4.44 22.10
C HIS A 373 1.35 -4.10 20.61
N LEU A 374 1.47 -2.83 20.24
CA LEU A 374 1.76 -2.44 18.85
C LEU A 374 3.26 -2.53 18.52
N SER A 375 4.15 -2.24 19.48
CA SER A 375 5.59 -2.07 19.24
C SER A 375 6.32 -3.30 18.67
N LYS A 376 5.83 -4.51 18.96
CA LYS A 376 6.37 -5.76 18.42
C LYS A 376 5.27 -6.73 17.98
N THR A 377 5.52 -7.47 16.91
CA THR A 377 4.57 -8.37 16.24
C THR A 377 4.35 -9.69 16.97
N ASP A 378 5.31 -10.10 17.78
CA ASP A 378 5.31 -11.31 18.62
C ASP A 378 4.41 -11.21 19.86
N ARG A 379 3.99 -9.99 20.25
CA ARG A 379 3.16 -9.77 21.42
C ARG A 379 1.78 -10.42 21.25
N TYR A 380 1.34 -11.14 22.28
CA TYR A 380 0.09 -11.92 22.28
C TYR A 380 -1.16 -11.15 21.78
N LEU A 381 -1.34 -9.88 22.18
CA LEU A 381 -2.48 -9.04 21.78
C LEU A 381 -2.18 -8.11 20.58
N HIS A 382 -1.09 -8.32 19.84
CA HIS A 382 -0.71 -7.45 18.71
C HIS A 382 -1.83 -7.33 17.67
N LYS A 383 -2.48 -8.46 17.32
CA LYS A 383 -3.62 -8.47 16.38
C LYS A 383 -4.80 -7.63 16.87
N ALA A 384 -5.11 -7.69 18.17
CA ALA A 384 -6.20 -6.91 18.77
C ALA A 384 -5.85 -5.41 18.82
N ALA A 385 -4.59 -5.09 19.13
CA ALA A 385 -4.08 -3.72 19.11
C ALA A 385 -4.11 -3.12 17.69
N LYS A 386 -3.70 -3.88 16.66
CA LYS A 386 -3.82 -3.49 15.24
C LYS A 386 -5.27 -3.33 14.80
N GLN A 387 -6.20 -4.17 15.27
CA GLN A 387 -7.62 -3.96 15.00
C GLN A 387 -8.10 -2.60 15.55
N THR A 388 -7.65 -2.21 16.75
CA THR A 388 -7.98 -0.90 17.32
C THR A 388 -7.44 0.26 16.47
N VAL A 389 -6.25 0.13 15.86
CA VAL A 389 -5.73 1.10 14.87
C VAL A 389 -6.68 1.20 13.67
N ALA A 390 -7.10 0.07 13.11
CA ALA A 390 -8.00 0.03 11.96
C ALA A 390 -9.39 0.65 12.27
N GLU A 391 -9.91 0.45 13.48
CA GLU A 391 -11.16 1.07 13.92
C GLU A 391 -11.02 2.59 14.08
N ILE A 392 -9.90 3.08 14.62
CA ILE A 392 -9.63 4.52 14.72
C ILE A 392 -9.53 5.15 13.33
N GLN A 393 -8.80 4.53 12.40
CA GLN A 393 -8.71 5.01 11.02
C GLN A 393 -10.09 5.05 10.34
N THR A 394 -10.88 3.99 10.50
CA THR A 394 -12.24 3.91 9.95
C THR A 394 -13.16 4.98 10.57
N PHE A 395 -13.00 5.26 11.87
CA PHE A 395 -13.74 6.28 12.58
C PHE A 395 -13.42 7.69 12.08
N VAL A 396 -12.14 8.03 11.89
CA VAL A 396 -11.70 9.34 11.37
C VAL A 396 -12.13 9.53 9.92
N GLN A 397 -12.03 8.50 9.07
CA GLN A 397 -12.52 8.58 7.70
C GLN A 397 -14.02 8.91 7.62
N ARG A 398 -14.81 8.44 8.60
CA ARG A 398 -16.25 8.77 8.70
C ARG A 398 -16.50 10.14 9.35
N ASN A 399 -15.61 10.59 10.23
CA ASN A 399 -15.74 11.83 10.99
C ASN A 399 -14.42 12.65 11.01
N PRO A 400 -14.00 13.27 9.87
CA PRO A 400 -12.70 13.95 9.77
C PRO A 400 -12.43 15.01 10.84
N LYS A 401 -13.46 15.74 11.27
CA LYS A 401 -13.40 16.80 12.28
C LYS A 401 -12.87 16.35 13.64
N LEU A 402 -12.99 15.06 13.96
CA LEU A 402 -12.49 14.50 15.22
C LEU A 402 -11.02 14.07 15.13
N GLY A 403 -10.40 14.16 13.94
CA GLY A 403 -9.00 13.81 13.73
C GLY A 403 -8.04 14.63 14.60
N PHE A 404 -8.24 15.95 14.68
CA PHE A 404 -7.43 16.81 15.54
C PHE A 404 -7.50 16.39 17.01
N ALA A 405 -8.72 16.19 17.55
CA ALA A 405 -8.93 15.77 18.93
C ALA A 405 -8.24 14.43 19.24
N LEU A 406 -8.24 13.49 18.30
CA LEU A 406 -7.56 12.20 18.42
C LEU A 406 -6.04 12.34 18.41
N ILE A 407 -5.48 13.14 17.51
CA ILE A 407 -4.03 13.41 17.49
C ILE A 407 -3.58 13.97 18.83
N LEU A 408 -4.34 14.92 19.41
CA LEU A 408 -4.06 15.46 20.74
C LEU A 408 -3.98 14.39 21.84
N GLN A 409 -4.75 13.31 21.72
CA GLN A 409 -4.67 12.19 22.67
C GLN A 409 -3.50 11.26 22.39
N LEU A 410 -3.24 10.95 21.12
CA LEU A 410 -2.15 10.06 20.69
C LEU A 410 -0.76 10.65 20.97
N THR A 411 -0.62 11.97 20.85
CA THR A 411 0.62 12.70 21.12
C THR A 411 0.60 13.44 22.46
N GLY A 412 -0.44 13.22 23.27
CA GLY A 412 -0.67 13.89 24.55
C GLY A 412 0.02 13.21 25.74
N VAL A 413 -0.45 13.53 26.95
CA VAL A 413 0.16 13.13 28.24
C VAL A 413 0.31 11.61 28.41
N HIS A 414 -0.63 10.82 27.88
CA HIS A 414 -0.61 9.36 27.98
C HIS A 414 -0.11 8.68 26.70
N GLY A 415 0.11 9.46 25.64
CA GLY A 415 0.59 8.99 24.36
C GLY A 415 2.09 9.20 24.19
N SER A 416 2.52 9.36 22.94
CA SER A 416 3.90 9.69 22.62
C SER A 416 3.95 10.62 21.42
N GLN A 417 4.81 11.63 21.49
CA GLN A 417 5.16 12.49 20.36
C GLN A 417 5.75 11.70 19.18
N GLN A 418 6.28 10.51 19.43
CA GLN A 418 6.81 9.56 18.45
C GLN A 418 5.92 8.32 18.33
N PHE A 419 4.59 8.46 18.47
CA PHE A 419 3.64 7.35 18.51
C PHE A 419 3.83 6.37 17.35
N ASP A 420 3.88 6.86 16.11
CA ASP A 420 4.00 6.04 14.90
C ASP A 420 5.32 5.24 14.88
N LYS A 421 6.44 5.89 15.24
CA LYS A 421 7.76 5.23 15.36
C LYS A 421 7.75 4.14 16.44
N LEU A 422 7.23 4.45 17.63
CA LEU A 422 7.20 3.54 18.77
C LEU A 422 6.30 2.32 18.52
N THR A 423 5.21 2.53 17.80
CA THR A 423 4.21 1.50 17.51
C THR A 423 4.47 0.75 16.20
N LYS A 424 5.44 1.17 15.39
CA LYS A 424 5.65 0.70 14.01
C LYS A 424 4.33 0.76 13.20
N THR A 425 3.60 1.87 13.32
CA THR A 425 2.35 2.14 12.59
C THR A 425 2.38 3.50 11.91
N LYS A 426 1.46 3.75 10.97
CA LYS A 426 1.22 5.07 10.35
C LYS A 426 -0.10 5.66 10.85
N THR A 427 -0.36 5.55 12.16
CA THR A 427 -1.66 5.90 12.74
C THR A 427 -1.88 7.41 12.73
N VAL A 428 -0.95 8.19 13.27
CA VAL A 428 -1.03 9.65 13.30
C VAL A 428 -0.99 10.21 11.88
N GLU A 429 -0.08 9.69 11.04
CA GLU A 429 0.00 10.05 9.63
C GLU A 429 -1.30 9.82 8.87
N SER A 430 -1.94 8.65 9.07
CA SER A 430 -3.22 8.33 8.44
C SER A 430 -4.36 9.24 8.91
N ILE A 431 -4.35 9.69 10.17
CA ILE A 431 -5.35 10.62 10.69
C ILE A 431 -5.16 11.99 10.03
N LEU A 432 -3.93 12.50 10.00
CA LEU A 432 -3.58 13.77 9.33
C LEU A 432 -3.99 13.78 7.85
N SER A 433 -3.78 12.66 7.15
CA SER A 433 -4.12 12.50 5.74
C SER A 433 -5.63 12.51 5.46
N ALA A 434 -6.45 12.16 6.46
CA ALA A 434 -7.91 12.14 6.37
C ALA A 434 -8.58 13.45 6.82
N MET A 435 -7.85 14.33 7.51
CA MET A 435 -8.34 15.62 8.00
C MET A 435 -8.54 16.63 6.87
N ASP A 436 -9.44 17.59 7.08
CA ASP A 436 -9.64 18.68 6.14
C ASP A 436 -8.62 19.82 6.31
N VAL A 437 -8.56 20.74 5.35
CA VAL A 437 -7.60 21.86 5.35
C VAL A 437 -7.76 22.77 6.58
N ASN A 438 -8.98 22.95 7.10
CA ASN A 438 -9.20 23.80 8.26
C ASN A 438 -8.71 23.12 9.54
N ASP A 439 -8.89 21.80 9.66
CA ASP A 439 -8.42 21.04 10.81
C ASP A 439 -6.88 20.95 10.83
N ILE A 440 -6.23 20.83 9.66
CA ILE A 440 -4.77 20.93 9.54
C ILE A 440 -4.27 22.31 9.99
N LYS A 441 -4.95 23.40 9.62
CA LYS A 441 -4.61 24.75 10.11
C LYS A 441 -4.75 24.87 11.62
N GLN A 442 -5.81 24.32 12.20
CA GLN A 442 -5.99 24.31 13.65
C GLN A 442 -4.87 23.51 14.35
N TYR A 443 -4.45 22.38 13.77
CA TYR A 443 -3.32 21.61 14.25
C TYR A 443 -2.00 22.40 14.20
N ILE A 444 -1.72 23.09 13.09
CA ILE A 444 -0.56 23.98 12.96
C ILE A 444 -0.62 25.10 14.01
N ASP A 445 -1.76 25.80 14.14
CA ASP A 445 -1.94 26.87 15.13
C ASP A 445 -1.72 26.37 16.57
N TYR A 446 -2.16 25.14 16.86
CA TYR A 446 -1.91 24.49 18.15
C TYR A 446 -0.41 24.24 18.38
N LEU A 447 0.28 23.64 17.41
CA LEU A 447 1.72 23.39 17.49
C LEU A 447 2.51 24.69 17.67
N LEU A 448 2.20 25.72 16.87
CA LEU A 448 2.90 27.01 16.92
C LEU A 448 2.70 27.72 18.27
N LYS A 449 1.51 27.63 18.87
CA LYS A 449 1.25 28.19 20.21
C LYS A 449 2.06 27.48 21.29
N GLN A 450 2.28 26.18 21.17
CA GLN A 450 3.02 25.39 22.15
C GLN A 450 4.53 25.64 22.16
N ALA A 451 5.09 26.18 21.06
CA ALA A 451 6.52 26.41 20.94
C ALA A 451 7.09 27.40 21.97
N ASN A 452 6.25 28.23 22.60
CA ASN A 452 6.65 29.27 23.55
C ASN A 452 5.93 29.18 24.90
N ASP A 453 5.32 28.04 25.19
CA ASP A 453 4.65 27.79 26.47
C ASP A 453 5.68 27.63 27.59
N SER A 454 5.74 28.62 28.48
CA SER A 454 6.90 28.93 29.33
C SER A 454 6.85 28.35 30.76
N GLU A 455 6.00 27.36 31.01
CA GLU A 455 5.79 26.78 32.35
C GLU A 455 6.74 25.61 32.70
N VAL A 456 7.75 25.31 31.86
CA VAL A 456 8.60 24.10 31.99
C VAL A 456 10.09 24.42 31.82
N GLU A 457 10.97 23.51 32.26
CA GLU A 457 12.42 23.55 32.07
C GLU A 457 12.85 23.76 30.60
N VAL A 458 14.01 24.39 30.39
CA VAL A 458 14.50 24.82 29.07
C VAL A 458 14.72 23.63 28.13
N GLU A 459 15.24 22.53 28.65
CA GLU A 459 15.50 21.28 27.95
C GLU A 459 14.19 20.69 27.40
N VAL A 460 13.12 20.73 28.19
CA VAL A 460 11.79 20.25 27.78
C VAL A 460 11.18 21.17 26.72
N ILE A 461 11.36 22.49 26.85
CA ILE A 461 10.93 23.44 25.82
C ILE A 461 11.67 23.18 24.50
N ASN A 462 12.99 22.97 24.55
CA ASN A 462 13.80 22.72 23.37
C ASN A 462 13.44 21.38 22.70
N ALA A 463 13.25 20.32 23.48
CA ALA A 463 12.76 19.03 22.96
C ALA A 463 11.38 19.17 22.30
N ARG A 464 10.46 19.93 22.90
CA ARG A 464 9.14 20.23 22.32
C ARG A 464 9.26 21.02 21.02
N ARG A 465 10.13 22.04 20.96
CA ARG A 465 10.39 22.82 19.74
C ARG A 465 10.96 21.97 18.62
N ARG A 466 11.92 21.08 18.92
CA ARG A 466 12.48 20.11 17.96
C ARG A 466 11.36 19.23 17.39
N TRP A 467 10.51 18.69 18.25
CA TRP A 467 9.35 17.91 17.81
C TRP A 467 8.37 18.72 16.95
N ILE A 468 8.04 19.96 17.33
CA ILE A 468 7.17 20.84 16.53
C ILE A 468 7.78 21.08 15.14
N ILE A 469 9.07 21.36 15.06
CA ILE A 469 9.80 21.55 13.80
C ILE A 469 9.64 20.30 12.90
N ASP A 470 9.82 19.11 13.48
CA ASP A 470 9.66 17.85 12.74
C ASP A 470 8.22 17.61 12.28
N GLN A 471 7.22 17.91 13.11
CA GLN A 471 5.81 17.77 12.74
C GLN A 471 5.44 18.71 11.59
N LEU A 472 5.85 19.99 11.66
CA LEU A 472 5.56 20.97 10.62
C LEU A 472 6.22 20.59 9.28
N SER A 473 7.45 20.09 9.31
CA SER A 473 8.12 19.56 8.12
C SER A 473 7.42 18.32 7.56
N ALA A 474 6.97 17.39 8.42
CA ALA A 474 6.25 16.20 8.00
C ALA A 474 4.93 16.51 7.29
N LEU A 475 4.21 17.57 7.68
CA LEU A 475 3.00 18.02 6.99
C LEU A 475 3.27 18.43 5.54
N ILE A 476 4.39 19.10 5.27
CA ILE A 476 4.79 19.51 3.91
C ILE A 476 5.28 18.30 3.11
N ARG A 477 6.06 17.42 3.73
CA ARG A 477 6.59 16.22 3.06
C ARG A 477 5.50 15.23 2.65
N ASN A 478 4.44 15.09 3.45
CA ASN A 478 3.37 14.13 3.16
C ASN A 478 2.58 14.55 1.90
N GLY A 479 2.71 13.77 0.83
CA GLY A 479 2.08 14.02 -0.47
C GLY A 479 0.56 13.86 -0.48
N SER A 480 -0.02 13.17 0.50
CA SER A 480 -1.46 12.92 0.58
C SER A 480 -2.24 14.07 1.22
N ILE A 481 -1.55 14.95 1.98
CA ILE A 481 -2.15 16.15 2.57
C ILE A 481 -2.30 17.23 1.50
N SER A 482 -3.52 17.76 1.37
CA SER A 482 -3.82 18.87 0.46
C SER A 482 -3.16 20.17 0.93
N LYS A 483 -2.19 20.63 0.13
CA LYS A 483 -1.43 21.86 0.42
C LYS A 483 -2.16 23.09 -0.09
N THR A 484 -2.42 24.04 0.80
CA THR A 484 -2.90 25.38 0.43
C THR A 484 -1.85 26.42 0.78
N GLY A 485 -1.78 27.47 -0.04
CA GLY A 485 -0.72 28.48 0.08
C GLY A 485 -0.60 29.06 1.48
N ASP A 486 -1.73 29.36 2.12
CA ASP A 486 -1.78 30.00 3.43
C ASP A 486 -1.11 29.22 4.57
N TRP A 487 -1.41 27.93 4.74
CA TRP A 487 -0.81 27.16 5.83
C TRP A 487 0.65 26.78 5.51
N VAL A 488 0.97 26.52 4.24
CA VAL A 488 2.36 26.23 3.84
C VAL A 488 3.24 27.46 4.07
N GLU A 489 2.79 28.64 3.63
CA GLU A 489 3.48 29.91 3.90
C GLU A 489 3.63 30.16 5.40
N SER A 490 2.59 29.90 6.20
CA SER A 490 2.66 30.05 7.66
C SER A 490 3.75 29.19 8.31
N VAL A 491 3.94 27.95 7.81
CA VAL A 491 5.01 27.04 8.28
C VAL A 491 6.39 27.55 7.85
N LEU A 492 6.56 27.90 6.57
CA LEU A 492 7.84 28.39 6.04
C LEU A 492 8.25 29.71 6.73
N ASP A 493 7.31 30.64 6.88
CA ASP A 493 7.53 31.92 7.58
C ASP A 493 7.96 31.70 9.03
N TRP A 494 7.38 30.70 9.71
CA TRP A 494 7.76 30.37 11.08
C TRP A 494 9.19 29.80 11.17
N PHE A 495 9.62 28.95 10.23
CA PHE A 495 11.01 28.51 10.15
C PHE A 495 11.96 29.67 9.86
N ILE A 496 11.60 30.60 8.97
CA ILE A 496 12.40 31.78 8.66
C ILE A 496 12.58 32.65 9.92
N VAL A 497 11.49 33.00 10.62
CA VAL A 497 11.54 33.87 11.80
C VAL A 497 12.41 33.27 12.90
N ASN A 498 12.26 31.97 13.17
CA ASN A 498 12.97 31.32 14.28
C ASN A 498 14.37 30.83 13.90
N GLY A 499 14.64 30.58 12.62
CA GLY A 499 15.93 30.12 12.11
C GLY A 499 16.91 31.24 11.77
N LEU A 500 16.43 32.36 11.21
CA LEU A 500 17.29 33.43 10.65
C LEU A 500 17.24 34.75 11.44
N PHE A 501 16.27 34.91 12.35
CA PHE A 501 16.08 36.15 13.09
C PHE A 501 16.01 35.95 14.62
N VAL A 502 16.30 37.03 15.33
CA VAL A 502 16.01 37.18 16.77
C VAL A 502 14.83 38.13 16.92
N VAL A 503 13.75 37.64 17.54
CA VAL A 503 12.55 38.45 17.81
C VAL A 503 12.82 39.37 19.01
N LYS A 504 12.95 40.67 18.75
CA LYS A 504 13.17 41.72 19.77
C LYS A 504 11.88 42.16 20.44
N LYS A 505 10.80 42.26 19.67
CA LYS A 505 9.52 42.81 20.14
C LYS A 505 8.35 42.11 19.48
N LYS A 506 7.34 41.75 20.28
CA LYS A 506 6.10 41.15 19.76
C LYS A 506 5.35 42.10 18.84
N SER A 507 4.78 41.55 17.77
CA SER A 507 3.91 42.23 16.81
C SER A 507 2.65 41.39 16.57
N GLU A 508 1.61 41.62 17.38
CA GLU A 508 0.34 40.88 17.31
C GLU A 508 -0.44 41.09 15.99
N LYS A 509 -0.13 42.16 15.26
CA LYS A 509 -0.75 42.47 13.95
C LYS A 509 0.08 42.02 12.76
N SER A 510 1.25 41.41 13.00
CA SER A 510 2.10 40.89 11.93
C SER A 510 1.39 39.76 11.20
N GLN A 511 1.60 39.67 9.88
CA GLN A 511 1.21 38.47 9.12
C GLN A 511 2.05 37.24 9.49
N TYR A 512 3.27 37.46 9.98
CA TYR A 512 4.17 36.39 10.42
C TYR A 512 3.86 35.97 11.86
N ILE A 513 3.27 34.78 12.02
CA ILE A 513 2.86 34.22 13.33
C ILE A 513 4.04 34.11 14.31
N GLY A 514 5.25 33.81 13.81
CA GLY A 514 6.47 33.76 14.61
C GLY A 514 6.80 35.07 15.36
N LEU A 515 6.23 36.22 14.96
CA LEU A 515 6.42 37.52 15.63
C LEU A 515 5.36 37.83 16.69
N HIS A 516 4.30 37.02 16.84
CA HIS A 516 3.21 37.30 17.78
C HIS A 516 3.65 37.18 19.23
N GLN A 517 4.72 36.43 19.48
CA GLN A 517 5.30 36.22 20.80
C GLN A 517 6.83 36.35 20.73
N ILE A 518 7.45 36.69 21.86
CA ILE A 518 8.91 36.68 22.00
C ILE A 518 9.27 35.33 22.62
N PRO A 519 10.05 34.47 21.94
CA PRO A 519 10.45 33.19 22.47
C PRO A 519 11.19 33.32 23.81
N LYS A 520 10.74 32.57 24.83
CA LYS A 520 11.37 32.48 26.15
C LYS A 520 11.49 31.02 26.57
N PRO A 521 12.71 30.45 26.68
CA PRO A 521 14.01 31.04 26.27
C PRO A 521 14.08 31.29 24.76
N GLN A 522 15.08 32.04 24.31
CA GLN A 522 15.36 32.17 22.87
C GLN A 522 15.70 30.79 22.27
N PHE A 523 15.51 30.64 20.96
CA PHE A 523 15.92 29.42 20.26
C PHE A 523 17.45 29.29 20.35
N SER A 524 17.93 28.09 20.71
CA SER A 524 19.36 27.75 20.68
C SER A 524 19.87 27.66 19.24
N ASP A 525 21.19 27.72 19.06
CA ASP A 525 21.82 27.63 17.74
C ASP A 525 21.49 26.31 17.04
N GLU A 526 21.46 25.19 17.79
CA GLU A 526 21.02 23.89 17.28
C GLU A 526 19.58 23.90 16.76
N LEU A 527 18.63 24.51 17.49
CA LEU A 527 17.24 24.61 17.02
C LEU A 527 17.10 25.56 15.83
N ARG A 528 17.93 26.60 15.77
CA ARG A 528 17.97 27.53 14.63
C ARG A 528 18.49 26.81 13.39
N GLN A 529 19.53 25.99 13.52
CA GLN A 529 20.04 25.17 12.43
C GLN A 529 18.98 24.16 11.98
N ASN A 530 18.31 23.48 12.91
CA ASN A 530 17.20 22.58 12.56
C ASN A 530 16.07 23.31 11.80
N CYS A 531 15.68 24.52 12.20
CA CYS A 531 14.73 25.34 11.42
C CYS A 531 15.24 25.64 10.00
N LYS A 532 16.53 25.95 9.83
CA LYS A 532 17.15 26.21 8.52
C LYS A 532 17.18 24.95 7.64
N ASP A 533 17.58 23.81 8.19
CA ASP A 533 17.63 22.53 7.46
C ASP A 533 16.24 22.08 7.03
N LYS A 534 15.26 22.20 7.93
CA LYS A 534 13.87 21.84 7.65
C LYS A 534 13.21 22.80 6.68
N LEU A 535 13.59 24.09 6.69
CA LEU A 535 13.19 25.04 5.67
C LEU A 535 13.69 24.60 4.29
N LEU A 536 14.98 24.27 4.16
CA LEU A 536 15.55 23.75 2.90
C LEU A 536 14.86 22.45 2.46
N GLY A 537 14.67 21.51 3.38
CA GLY A 537 13.94 20.25 3.12
C GLY A 537 12.51 20.49 2.62
N CYS A 538 11.76 21.39 3.28
CA CYS A 538 10.40 21.73 2.85
C CYS A 538 10.39 22.38 1.46
N VAL A 539 11.33 23.28 1.16
CA VAL A 539 11.42 23.89 -0.18
C VAL A 539 11.83 22.83 -1.23
N ALA A 540 12.65 21.84 -0.88
CA ALA A 540 12.97 20.71 -1.74
C ALA A 540 11.71 19.88 -2.07
N ASP A 541 10.97 19.48 -1.04
CA ASP A 541 9.71 18.73 -1.18
C ASP A 541 8.72 19.50 -2.06
N LEU A 542 8.56 20.80 -1.82
CA LEU A 542 7.70 21.67 -2.62
C LEU A 542 8.20 21.85 -4.06
N THR A 543 9.52 21.83 -4.29
CA THR A 543 10.13 21.91 -5.64
C THR A 543 9.77 20.69 -6.50
N SER A 544 9.69 19.52 -5.88
CA SER A 544 9.28 18.27 -6.55
C SER A 544 7.78 18.22 -6.89
N GLN A 545 6.95 19.02 -6.21
CA GLN A 545 5.50 19.00 -6.36
C GLN A 545 5.02 19.80 -7.57
N VAL A 546 3.96 19.30 -8.20
CA VAL A 546 3.37 19.90 -9.40
C VAL A 546 2.07 20.60 -9.04
N THR A 547 2.05 21.93 -9.23
CA THR A 547 0.87 22.77 -9.02
C THR A 547 0.18 23.04 -10.36
N THR A 548 -1.15 23.01 -10.36
CA THR A 548 -1.95 23.38 -11.53
C THR A 548 -2.33 24.85 -11.43
N ILE A 549 -1.86 25.66 -12.37
CA ILE A 549 -2.20 27.08 -12.49
C ILE A 549 -3.37 27.21 -13.47
N GLU A 550 -4.45 27.86 -13.03
CA GLU A 550 -5.60 28.17 -13.90
C GLU A 550 -5.34 29.50 -14.61
N GLY A 551 -4.95 29.44 -15.89
CA GLY A 551 -4.89 30.62 -16.76
C GLY A 551 -6.25 30.93 -17.41
N ASP A 552 -6.37 32.09 -18.04
CA ASP A 552 -7.60 32.60 -18.69
C ASP A 552 -8.23 31.66 -19.74
N SER A 553 -7.52 30.59 -20.18
CA SER A 553 -8.08 29.57 -21.09
C SER A 553 -7.43 28.18 -21.05
N THR A 554 -6.33 27.97 -20.30
CA THR A 554 -5.62 26.68 -20.21
C THR A 554 -5.11 26.40 -18.80
N LYS A 555 -5.19 25.14 -18.37
CA LYS A 555 -4.60 24.67 -17.09
C LYS A 555 -3.18 24.21 -17.35
N VAL A 556 -2.20 24.86 -16.74
CA VAL A 556 -0.77 24.52 -16.90
C VAL A 556 -0.27 23.88 -15.61
N LYS A 557 0.42 22.75 -15.74
CA LYS A 557 1.05 22.06 -14.61
C LYS A 557 2.51 22.50 -14.53
N VAL A 558 2.90 23.11 -13.42
CA VAL A 558 4.25 23.64 -13.20
C VAL A 558 4.79 23.09 -11.88
N ALA A 559 6.03 22.60 -11.90
CA ALA A 559 6.68 22.09 -10.70
C ALA A 559 7.31 23.21 -9.87
N GLY A 560 7.27 23.10 -8.55
CA GLY A 560 7.96 23.98 -7.61
C GLY A 560 7.35 25.36 -7.38
N VAL A 561 6.12 25.59 -7.86
CA VAL A 561 5.43 26.88 -7.74
C VAL A 561 4.20 26.80 -6.83
N ALA A 562 3.86 27.94 -6.22
CA ALA A 562 2.62 28.15 -5.50
C ALA A 562 1.45 28.42 -6.47
N ALA A 563 0.24 28.61 -5.92
CA ALA A 563 -0.98 28.79 -6.71
C ALA A 563 -0.99 30.09 -7.57
N ASP A 564 -0.17 31.08 -7.22
CA ASP A 564 0.04 32.30 -7.98
C ASP A 564 1.10 32.16 -9.09
N GLY A 565 1.70 30.97 -9.23
CA GLY A 565 2.74 30.67 -10.22
C GLY A 565 4.14 31.12 -9.83
N GLU A 566 4.35 31.69 -8.63
CA GLU A 566 5.69 32.00 -8.15
C GLU A 566 6.36 30.78 -7.52
N PHE A 567 7.67 30.63 -7.71
CA PHE A 567 8.44 29.58 -7.05
C PHE A 567 8.39 29.71 -5.53
N TRP A 568 8.27 28.59 -4.82
CA TRP A 568 8.30 28.57 -3.35
C TRP A 568 9.57 29.20 -2.78
N VAL A 569 10.72 28.97 -3.41
CA VAL A 569 11.99 29.61 -3.03
C VAL A 569 11.93 31.14 -3.18
N ALA A 570 11.21 31.67 -4.18
CA ALA A 570 11.03 33.11 -4.36
C ALA A 570 10.20 33.72 -3.22
N LYS A 571 9.14 33.02 -2.80
CA LYS A 571 8.31 33.43 -1.65
C LYS A 571 9.11 33.48 -0.36
N VAL A 572 9.88 32.42 -0.07
CA VAL A 572 10.78 32.35 1.10
C VAL A 572 11.76 33.52 1.12
N LEU A 573 12.43 33.79 -0.01
CA LEU A 573 13.35 34.93 -0.11
C LEU A 573 12.64 36.28 0.07
N SER A 574 11.43 36.44 -0.47
CA SER A 574 10.63 37.65 -0.25
C SER A 574 10.28 37.85 1.23
N THR A 575 9.95 36.77 1.96
CA THR A 575 9.71 36.85 3.42
C THR A 575 10.97 37.31 4.16
N ILE A 576 12.15 36.73 3.83
CA ILE A 576 13.43 37.11 4.43
C ILE A 576 13.71 38.61 4.22
N GLU A 577 13.51 39.12 3.00
CA GLU A 577 13.70 40.55 2.69
C GLU A 577 12.73 41.46 3.46
N ASN A 578 11.45 41.07 3.54
CA ASN A 578 10.45 41.83 4.29
C ASN A 578 10.79 41.90 5.79
N LEU A 579 11.27 40.80 6.37
CA LEU A 579 11.69 40.74 7.78
C LEU A 579 12.96 41.55 8.04
N LYS A 580 13.94 41.55 7.12
CA LYS A 580 15.13 42.40 7.21
C LYS A 580 14.77 43.90 7.29
N GLN A 581 13.71 44.33 6.62
CA GLN A 581 13.23 45.71 6.68
C GLN A 581 12.56 46.05 8.03
N ASP A 582 12.04 45.06 8.77
CA ASP A 582 11.42 45.25 10.08
C ASP A 582 12.44 45.26 11.22
N THR A 583 13.32 46.26 11.20
CA THR A 583 14.34 46.50 12.24
C THR A 583 13.76 46.78 13.62
N LYS A 584 12.44 47.03 13.72
CA LYS A 584 11.73 47.32 14.97
C LYS A 584 11.40 46.06 15.75
N HIS A 585 11.02 44.97 15.06
CA HIS A 585 10.57 43.74 15.72
C HIS A 585 11.61 42.62 15.67
N VAL A 586 12.52 42.60 14.70
CA VAL A 586 13.55 41.56 14.55
C VAL A 586 14.96 42.13 14.36
N SER A 587 15.97 41.28 14.57
CA SER A 587 17.32 41.44 13.99
C SER A 587 17.72 40.16 13.27
N ALA A 588 18.42 40.29 12.15
CA ALA A 588 19.13 39.18 11.53
C ALA A 588 20.17 38.63 12.52
N ILE A 589 20.40 37.32 12.49
CA ILE A 589 21.40 36.65 13.32
C ILE A 589 22.79 36.83 12.72
N SER A 590 22.92 36.62 11.41
CA SER A 590 24.17 36.79 10.68
C SER A 590 24.28 38.21 10.15
N GLU A 591 25.44 38.82 10.36
CA GLU A 591 25.85 40.02 9.63
C GLU A 591 26.23 39.63 8.20
N ILE A 592 25.86 40.46 7.24
CA ILE A 592 26.09 40.24 5.81
C ILE A 592 27.08 41.30 5.39
N ASP A 593 28.16 40.90 4.72
CA ASP A 593 29.14 41.85 4.21
C ASP A 593 28.62 42.62 2.98
N GLU A 594 29.32 43.70 2.62
CA GLU A 594 28.89 44.57 1.51
C GLU A 594 28.95 43.85 0.15
N GLU A 595 29.81 42.83 0.01
CA GLU A 595 30.01 42.08 -1.23
C GLU A 595 28.85 41.10 -1.48
N GLU A 596 28.46 40.35 -0.45
CA GLU A 596 27.33 39.42 -0.45
C GLU A 596 26.01 40.16 -0.71
N GLU A 597 25.80 41.33 -0.09
CA GLU A 597 24.61 42.15 -0.35
C GLU A 597 24.60 42.68 -1.80
N ALA A 598 25.75 43.07 -2.34
CA ALA A 598 25.86 43.51 -3.74
C ALA A 598 25.51 42.38 -4.73
N VAL A 599 26.02 41.16 -4.49
CA VAL A 599 25.68 39.97 -5.32
C VAL A 599 24.18 39.68 -5.23
N ARG A 600 23.57 39.71 -4.04
CA ARG A 600 22.12 39.48 -3.85
C ARG A 600 21.26 40.49 -4.59
N LEU A 601 21.63 41.77 -4.56
CA LEU A 601 20.94 42.82 -5.34
C LEU A 601 21.03 42.56 -6.84
N LYS A 602 22.21 42.12 -7.32
CA LYS A 602 22.41 41.77 -8.74
C LYS A 602 21.58 40.54 -9.14
N VAL A 603 21.54 39.50 -8.29
CA VAL A 603 20.68 38.32 -8.50
C VAL A 603 19.22 38.75 -8.63
N LYS A 604 18.72 39.61 -7.73
CA LYS A 604 17.34 40.11 -7.77
C LYS A 604 17.04 40.88 -9.06
N GLU A 605 17.96 41.74 -9.50
CA GLU A 605 17.82 42.45 -10.77
C GLU A 605 17.71 41.44 -11.94
N VAL A 606 18.60 40.47 -12.02
CA VAL A 606 18.63 39.47 -13.10
C VAL A 606 17.39 38.57 -13.09
N VAL A 607 16.98 38.07 -11.92
CA VAL A 607 15.74 37.27 -11.77
C VAL A 607 14.52 38.05 -12.26
N SER A 608 14.42 39.36 -11.95
CA SER A 608 13.31 40.19 -12.42
C SER A 608 13.27 40.37 -13.95
N LYS A 609 14.43 40.29 -14.61
CA LYS A 609 14.56 40.34 -16.07
C LYS A 609 14.27 38.97 -16.70
N LEU A 610 14.75 37.88 -16.09
CA LEU A 610 14.46 36.50 -16.53
C LEU A 610 12.95 36.21 -16.52
N LYS A 611 12.21 36.69 -15.51
CA LYS A 611 10.74 36.62 -15.46
C LYS A 611 10.02 37.26 -16.68
N LYS A 612 10.70 38.13 -17.44
CA LYS A 612 10.16 38.80 -18.62
C LYS A 612 10.54 38.12 -19.94
N VAL A 613 11.42 37.11 -19.90
CA VAL A 613 11.78 36.31 -21.06
C VAL A 613 10.59 35.43 -21.44
N SER A 614 10.25 35.40 -22.72
CA SER A 614 9.12 34.63 -23.26
C SER A 614 9.51 33.95 -24.57
N GLY A 615 8.72 32.97 -25.01
CA GLY A 615 8.97 32.21 -26.23
C GLY A 615 9.91 31.03 -25.99
N ASP A 616 10.73 30.68 -26.98
CA ASP A 616 11.53 29.43 -26.97
C ASP A 616 12.51 29.34 -25.78
N LYS A 617 12.90 30.48 -25.20
CA LYS A 617 13.83 30.57 -24.06
C LYS A 617 13.14 30.69 -22.69
N GLU A 618 11.81 30.67 -22.64
CA GLU A 618 11.04 30.86 -21.39
C GLU A 618 11.33 29.76 -20.37
N GLU A 619 11.35 28.49 -20.80
CA GLU A 619 11.63 27.34 -19.92
C GLU A 619 13.06 27.43 -19.34
N ALA A 620 14.04 27.71 -20.18
CA ALA A 620 15.43 27.87 -19.77
C ALA A 620 15.61 29.07 -18.82
N ALA A 621 14.96 30.21 -19.10
CA ALA A 621 15.00 31.38 -18.22
C ALA A 621 14.40 31.09 -16.84
N SER A 622 13.31 30.30 -16.80
CA SER A 622 12.70 29.82 -15.56
C SER A 622 13.64 28.90 -14.78
N GLY A 623 14.35 27.99 -15.46
CA GLY A 623 15.39 27.15 -14.84
C GLY A 623 16.56 27.97 -14.27
N THR A 624 17.09 28.93 -15.04
CA THR A 624 18.14 29.84 -14.55
C THR A 624 17.68 30.69 -13.38
N GLN A 625 16.42 31.16 -13.40
CA GLN A 625 15.82 31.86 -12.27
C GLN A 625 15.81 30.97 -11.01
N LEU A 626 15.36 29.72 -11.14
CA LEU A 626 15.29 28.78 -10.02
C LEU A 626 16.69 28.52 -9.44
N LEU A 627 17.72 28.35 -10.28
CA LEU A 627 19.11 28.15 -9.84
C LEU A 627 19.62 29.33 -9.02
N LEU A 628 19.43 30.56 -9.50
CA LEU A 628 19.88 31.78 -8.82
C LEU A 628 19.15 31.99 -7.48
N LEU A 629 17.83 31.78 -7.45
CA LEU A 629 17.05 31.86 -6.23
C LEU A 629 17.48 30.79 -5.22
N ALA A 630 17.70 29.56 -5.69
CA ALA A 630 18.08 28.48 -4.81
C ALA A 630 19.47 28.66 -4.21
N SER A 631 20.44 29.08 -5.03
CA SER A 631 21.79 29.43 -4.56
C SER A 631 21.75 30.57 -3.54
N SER A 632 20.87 31.56 -3.75
CA SER A 632 20.69 32.67 -2.80
C SER A 632 20.08 32.21 -1.47
N LEU A 633 19.15 31.25 -1.49
CA LEU A 633 18.56 30.70 -0.25
C LEU A 633 19.59 29.89 0.55
N GLN A 634 20.48 29.14 -0.12
CA GLN A 634 21.56 28.43 0.58
C GLN A 634 22.48 29.36 1.36
N GLN A 635 22.76 30.56 0.83
CA GLN A 635 23.56 31.56 1.56
C GLN A 635 22.96 31.96 2.91
N TYR A 636 21.65 31.80 3.09
CA TYR A 636 21.00 32.12 4.36
C TYR A 636 20.96 30.92 5.32
N CYS A 637 20.86 29.70 4.79
CA CYS A 637 20.43 28.54 5.57
C CYS A 637 21.51 27.48 5.78
N SER A 638 22.53 27.41 4.93
CA SER A 638 23.51 26.33 4.92
C SER A 638 24.87 26.82 5.41
N GLU A 639 25.59 25.95 6.13
CA GLU A 639 26.99 26.17 6.48
C GLU A 639 27.91 25.84 5.28
N GLU A 640 27.50 24.91 4.41
CA GLU A 640 28.17 24.56 3.15
C GLU A 640 27.82 25.52 2.00
N LEU A 641 28.22 26.78 2.17
CA LEU A 641 27.87 27.87 1.26
C LEU A 641 28.30 27.58 -0.19
N VAL A 642 27.46 27.98 -1.14
CA VAL A 642 27.88 28.14 -2.54
C VAL A 642 28.84 29.33 -2.60
N GLN A 643 29.99 29.22 -3.26
CA GLN A 643 30.92 30.35 -3.33
C GLN A 643 30.26 31.55 -4.03
N LEU A 644 30.49 32.77 -3.51
CA LEU A 644 29.90 34.00 -4.07
C LEU A 644 30.34 34.21 -5.53
N GLU A 645 31.57 33.81 -5.87
CA GLU A 645 32.12 33.82 -7.22
C GLU A 645 31.34 32.89 -8.18
N THR A 646 30.86 31.75 -7.68
CA THR A 646 30.04 30.81 -8.46
C THR A 646 28.67 31.44 -8.76
N ILE A 647 28.05 32.10 -7.77
CA ILE A 647 26.78 32.82 -7.96
C ILE A 647 26.98 33.98 -8.95
N GLN A 648 28.08 34.73 -8.82
CA GLN A 648 28.42 35.83 -9.70
C GLN A 648 28.64 35.34 -11.15
N SER A 649 29.32 34.21 -11.33
CA SER A 649 29.50 33.56 -12.63
C SER A 649 28.18 33.11 -13.25
N CYS A 650 27.26 32.55 -12.45
CA CYS A 650 25.89 32.22 -12.89
C CYS A 650 25.10 33.46 -13.32
N VAL A 651 25.24 34.57 -12.59
CA VAL A 651 24.61 35.86 -12.93
C VAL A 651 25.13 36.37 -14.27
N ASP A 652 26.44 36.34 -14.49
CA ASP A 652 27.05 36.82 -15.73
C ASP A 652 26.74 35.88 -16.91
N ALA A 653 26.66 34.57 -16.67
CA ALA A 653 26.15 33.59 -17.64
C ALA A 653 24.68 33.86 -18.00
N ALA A 654 23.81 34.14 -17.03
CA ALA A 654 22.42 34.49 -17.28
C ALA A 654 22.28 35.79 -18.10
N ILE A 655 23.08 36.82 -17.80
CA ILE A 655 23.07 38.08 -18.56
C ILE A 655 23.48 37.83 -20.02
N ARG A 656 24.55 37.07 -20.27
CA ARG A 656 24.98 36.69 -21.64
C ARG A 656 23.94 35.83 -22.34
N GLY A 657 23.52 34.73 -21.72
CA GLY A 657 22.70 33.68 -22.33
C GLY A 657 21.30 34.16 -22.76
N PHE A 658 20.76 35.15 -22.04
CA PHE A 658 19.45 35.74 -22.31
C PHE A 658 19.52 37.20 -22.80
N SER A 659 20.72 37.74 -23.03
CA SER A 659 20.95 39.10 -23.55
C SER A 659 20.27 40.19 -22.70
N LEU A 660 20.47 40.15 -21.38
CA LEU A 660 19.75 40.98 -20.39
C LEU A 660 20.37 42.37 -20.13
N GLU A 661 21.29 42.82 -20.99
CA GLU A 661 22.01 44.08 -20.83
C GLU A 661 21.08 45.31 -20.85
N GLN A 662 21.49 46.37 -20.15
CA GLN A 662 20.71 47.61 -20.05
C GLN A 662 20.59 48.30 -21.42
N GLU A 663 19.36 48.59 -21.87
CA GLU A 663 19.12 49.61 -22.90
C GLU A 663 19.61 50.98 -22.39
N LYS A 664 20.89 51.30 -22.61
CA LYS A 664 21.39 52.68 -22.52
C LYS A 664 21.67 53.22 -23.92
N THR A 665 20.64 53.89 -24.45
CA THR A 665 20.68 55.00 -25.40
C THR A 665 21.60 54.88 -26.63
N LYS A 666 20.93 54.69 -27.78
CA LYS A 666 21.42 55.05 -29.12
C LYS A 666 22.23 56.36 -29.14
N LYS A 667 23.53 56.29 -29.41
CA LYS A 667 24.22 57.27 -30.28
C LYS A 667 25.60 56.78 -30.78
N LYS A 668 25.66 56.73 -32.12
CA LYS A 668 26.79 57.01 -33.03
C LYS A 668 27.60 55.82 -33.62
N LYS A 669 27.19 55.50 -34.86
CA LYS A 669 27.94 54.90 -36.00
C LYS A 669 29.45 55.21 -36.03
N SER A 670 30.25 54.16 -36.26
CA SER A 670 31.28 54.07 -37.33
C SER A 670 31.77 52.62 -37.42
N ARG A 671 31.33 51.84 -38.42
CA ARG A 671 31.99 51.53 -39.73
C ARG A 671 32.80 50.21 -39.63
N PRO A 672 32.64 49.26 -40.58
CA PRO A 672 33.13 47.90 -40.43
C PRO A 672 34.61 47.80 -40.83
N SER A 673 35.40 47.07 -40.04
CA SER A 673 36.72 46.59 -40.43
C SER A 673 36.80 45.09 -40.21
N THR A 674 36.93 44.40 -41.33
CA THR A 674 37.41 43.04 -41.50
C THR A 674 38.83 42.86 -40.91
N ALA A 675 38.95 41.97 -39.94
CA ALA A 675 40.15 41.19 -39.56
C ALA A 675 39.63 40.12 -38.58
N ALA A 676 39.38 38.89 -39.02
CA ALA A 676 40.34 37.79 -39.03
C ALA A 676 40.99 37.57 -37.66
N ALA A 677 40.39 36.62 -36.94
CA ALA A 677 40.96 35.66 -35.98
C ALA A 677 42.37 35.96 -35.45
N GLU A 678 42.46 36.22 -34.15
CA GLU A 678 43.42 35.63 -33.21
C GLU A 678 43.04 36.10 -31.78
N ASP A 679 43.07 35.15 -30.83
CA ASP A 679 42.72 35.20 -29.39
C ASP A 679 41.22 35.24 -28.97
N ASP A 680 40.55 34.09 -29.06
CA ASP A 680 39.39 33.72 -28.21
C ASP A 680 39.84 32.58 -27.27
N GLU A 681 40.68 32.90 -26.28
CA GLU A 681 40.90 32.02 -25.13
C GLU A 681 39.71 32.14 -24.14
N ALA A 682 39.00 31.02 -23.99
CA ALA A 682 38.38 30.54 -22.75
C ALA A 682 37.29 31.40 -22.04
N THR A 683 36.26 31.89 -22.75
CA THR A 683 34.98 32.16 -22.07
C THR A 683 34.04 30.96 -22.19
N PRO A 684 33.70 30.26 -21.09
CA PRO A 684 32.80 29.11 -21.15
C PRO A 684 31.42 29.53 -21.63
N GLU A 685 30.75 28.62 -22.33
CA GLU A 685 29.38 28.81 -22.78
C GLU A 685 28.46 29.05 -21.59
N PRO A 686 27.47 29.96 -21.67
CA PRO A 686 26.60 30.26 -20.54
C PRO A 686 25.92 29.04 -19.92
N ILE A 687 25.49 28.08 -20.74
CA ILE A 687 24.88 26.84 -20.28
C ILE A 687 25.87 25.95 -19.51
N ASP A 688 27.15 25.94 -19.89
CA ASP A 688 28.17 25.11 -19.24
C ASP A 688 28.42 25.62 -17.82
N VAL A 689 28.46 26.95 -17.62
CA VAL A 689 28.57 27.54 -16.26
C VAL A 689 27.38 27.16 -15.37
N LEU A 690 26.17 27.15 -15.93
CA LEU A 690 24.96 26.76 -15.17
C LEU A 690 24.98 25.27 -14.83
N VAL A 691 25.37 24.41 -15.78
CA VAL A 691 25.45 22.96 -15.55
C VAL A 691 26.60 22.59 -14.63
N ASP A 692 27.73 23.29 -14.67
CA ASP A 692 28.84 23.14 -13.73
C ASP A 692 28.41 23.45 -12.30
N THR A 693 27.62 24.51 -12.11
CA THR A 693 27.01 24.82 -10.80
C THR A 693 26.04 23.74 -10.35
N ILE A 694 25.27 23.14 -11.27
CA ILE A 694 24.39 21.99 -10.96
C ILE A 694 25.22 20.76 -10.59
N ILE A 695 26.34 20.52 -11.27
CA ILE A 695 27.26 19.43 -10.91
C ILE A 695 27.80 19.65 -9.50
N GLY A 696 28.19 20.87 -9.13
CA GLY A 696 28.58 21.20 -7.75
C GLY A 696 27.45 21.00 -6.73
N PHE A 697 26.18 21.17 -7.14
CA PHE A 697 25.02 20.79 -6.31
C PHE A 697 24.91 19.27 -6.15
N MET A 698 25.22 18.51 -7.21
CA MET A 698 25.24 17.04 -7.16
C MET A 698 26.43 16.51 -6.36
N GLU A 699 27.55 17.22 -6.29
CA GLU A 699 28.74 16.85 -5.53
C GLU A 699 28.47 16.94 -4.02
N LYS A 700 28.03 18.09 -3.53
CA LYS A 700 27.66 18.28 -2.11
C LYS A 700 26.41 17.49 -1.68
N SER A 701 25.46 17.32 -2.60
CA SER A 701 24.27 16.44 -2.49
C SER A 701 23.41 16.54 -1.21
N THR A 702 23.19 17.73 -0.67
CA THR A 702 22.05 17.91 0.24
C THR A 702 20.74 17.59 -0.50
N ALA A 703 19.72 17.08 0.20
CA ALA A 703 18.42 16.73 -0.41
C ALA A 703 17.81 17.90 -1.21
N TYR A 704 18.01 19.13 -0.71
CA TYR A 704 17.63 20.37 -1.38
C TYR A 704 18.40 20.60 -2.69
N MET A 705 19.74 20.57 -2.65
CA MET A 705 20.58 20.77 -3.83
C MET A 705 20.29 19.74 -4.93
N ARG A 706 20.13 18.48 -4.56
CA ARG A 706 19.81 17.39 -5.50
C ARG A 706 18.47 17.62 -6.19
N THR A 707 17.45 17.93 -5.40
CA THR A 707 16.08 18.12 -5.92
C THR A 707 16.00 19.34 -6.82
N VAL A 708 16.58 20.46 -6.38
CA VAL A 708 16.61 21.69 -7.17
C VAL A 708 17.49 21.52 -8.40
N GLY A 709 18.69 20.93 -8.28
CA GLY A 709 19.62 20.69 -9.39
C GLY A 709 18.98 19.88 -10.51
N ASN A 710 18.30 18.78 -10.16
CA ASN A 710 17.52 17.98 -11.12
C ASN A 710 16.40 18.79 -11.79
N GLN A 711 15.65 19.58 -11.02
CA GLN A 711 14.56 20.39 -11.56
C GLN A 711 15.07 21.53 -12.46
N VAL A 712 16.15 22.20 -12.08
CA VAL A 712 16.83 23.22 -12.88
C VAL A 712 17.34 22.60 -14.17
N PHE A 713 18.06 21.48 -14.11
CA PHE A 713 18.60 20.80 -15.28
C PHE A 713 17.49 20.38 -16.24
N SER A 714 16.37 19.87 -15.72
CA SER A 714 15.18 19.57 -16.50
C SER A 714 14.70 20.77 -17.31
N LEU A 715 14.65 21.97 -16.71
CA LEU A 715 14.18 23.20 -17.35
C LEU A 715 15.19 23.78 -18.37
N ILE A 716 16.49 23.72 -18.08
CA ILE A 716 17.53 24.26 -18.97
C ILE A 716 18.02 23.26 -20.03
N SER A 717 17.57 22.00 -19.97
CA SER A 717 17.98 20.90 -20.87
C SER A 717 17.89 21.21 -22.37
N GLY A 718 17.08 22.19 -22.77
CA GLY A 718 16.94 22.62 -24.16
C GLY A 718 18.11 23.41 -24.71
N GLU A 719 18.93 24.01 -23.84
CA GLU A 719 20.08 24.83 -24.24
C GLU A 719 21.40 24.06 -24.19
N VAL A 720 21.36 22.76 -23.85
CA VAL A 720 22.54 21.86 -23.77
C VAL A 720 23.28 21.84 -25.10
N LYS A 721 24.61 22.00 -25.04
CA LYS A 721 25.52 21.97 -26.19
C LYS A 721 26.47 20.78 -26.13
N SER A 722 27.28 20.64 -27.17
CA SER A 722 28.34 19.61 -27.24
C SER A 722 29.27 19.67 -26.03
N SER A 723 29.74 20.87 -25.68
CA SER A 723 30.62 21.11 -24.53
C SER A 723 29.96 20.74 -23.20
N THR A 724 28.65 20.97 -23.06
CA THR A 724 27.88 20.60 -21.87
C THR A 724 27.83 19.09 -21.66
N ILE A 725 27.73 18.32 -22.75
CA ILE A 725 27.77 16.85 -22.69
C ILE A 725 29.16 16.38 -22.29
N ASP A 726 30.21 17.00 -22.83
CA ASP A 726 31.60 16.69 -22.47
C ASP A 726 31.84 16.97 -20.98
N LEU A 727 31.29 18.07 -20.45
CA LEU A 727 31.32 18.39 -19.02
C LEU A 727 30.68 17.29 -18.17
N ILE A 728 29.46 16.83 -18.50
CA ILE A 728 28.76 15.76 -17.77
C ILE A 728 29.53 14.43 -17.87
N LEU A 729 30.04 14.09 -19.06
CA LEU A 729 30.79 12.85 -19.27
C LEU A 729 32.12 12.84 -18.52
N THR A 730 32.80 13.99 -18.43
CA THR A 730 34.06 14.12 -17.67
C THR A 730 33.87 13.71 -16.21
N GLN A 731 32.73 14.08 -15.59
CA GLN A 731 32.40 13.70 -14.21
C GLN A 731 32.10 12.20 -14.02
N LEU A 732 31.74 11.50 -15.09
CA LEU A 732 31.54 10.04 -15.07
C LEU A 732 32.85 9.28 -15.35
N GLU A 733 33.81 9.91 -16.00
CA GLU A 733 35.11 9.34 -16.36
C GLU A 733 36.19 9.51 -15.27
N THR A 734 36.07 10.53 -14.41
CA THR A 734 36.96 10.72 -13.25
C THR A 734 36.94 9.47 -12.37
N ARG A 735 38.07 8.75 -12.38
CA ARG A 735 38.30 7.56 -11.58
C ARG A 735 39.26 7.93 -10.45
N ASP A 736 38.71 7.88 -9.23
CA ASP A 736 39.38 7.73 -7.95
C ASP A 736 40.29 8.90 -7.48
N PRO A 737 39.92 9.65 -6.42
CA PRO A 737 40.81 10.63 -5.79
C PRO A 737 42.02 9.99 -5.08
N THR A 738 41.99 8.68 -4.79
CA THR A 738 43.09 7.99 -4.08
C THR A 738 44.32 7.70 -4.94
N ALA A 739 44.25 7.89 -6.26
CA ALA A 739 45.36 7.62 -7.17
C ALA A 739 46.44 8.73 -7.19
N GLU A 740 46.14 9.93 -6.66
CA GLU A 740 47.05 11.08 -6.68
C GLU A 740 47.75 11.34 -5.33
N GLU A 741 47.26 10.77 -4.22
CA GLU A 741 47.83 10.99 -2.87
C GLU A 741 48.90 9.96 -2.46
N SER A 742 49.12 8.89 -3.22
CA SER A 742 50.09 7.84 -2.84
C SER A 742 51.57 8.19 -3.01
N ASP A 743 51.91 9.43 -3.40
CA ASP A 743 53.28 9.84 -3.74
C ASP A 743 53.84 11.01 -2.90
N MET A 744 53.15 11.49 -1.85
CA MET A 744 53.69 12.53 -0.96
C MET A 744 53.55 12.19 0.53
N ASP A 745 54.72 12.03 1.15
CA ASP A 745 55.07 12.32 2.54
C ASP A 745 54.73 11.28 3.64
N ASP A 746 55.67 10.34 3.80
CA ASP A 746 56.21 9.95 5.12
C ASP A 746 56.73 11.22 5.83
N ASP A 747 56.09 11.66 6.92
CA ASP A 747 56.77 12.19 8.11
C ASP A 747 55.78 12.40 9.27
N ASP A 748 56.24 11.99 10.46
CA ASP A 748 55.56 11.87 11.75
C ASP A 748 55.05 13.17 12.42
N GLU A 749 54.19 12.94 13.43
CA GLU A 749 53.92 13.73 14.67
C GLU A 749 52.76 14.77 14.69
N ASP A 750 51.71 14.36 15.42
CA ASP A 750 51.08 15.01 16.59
C ASP A 750 49.54 15.08 16.60
N ASP A 751 49.02 14.51 17.70
CA ASP A 751 47.63 14.38 18.14
C ASP A 751 46.92 15.73 18.31
N GLU A 752 45.60 15.76 18.04
CA GLU A 752 44.61 16.28 19.00
C GLU A 752 43.19 15.82 18.61
N ASP A 753 42.48 15.32 19.63
CA ASP A 753 41.16 14.70 19.61
C ASP A 753 40.04 15.62 19.07
N ASP A 754 39.14 15.07 18.24
CA ASP A 754 37.72 15.48 18.28
C ASP A 754 36.80 14.31 17.86
N ASP A 755 36.02 13.84 18.84
CA ASP A 755 35.02 12.77 18.72
C ASP A 755 33.72 13.33 18.14
N GLU A 756 33.48 13.16 16.83
CA GLU A 756 32.15 13.32 16.24
C GLU A 756 31.64 12.00 15.63
N ALA A 757 30.60 11.45 16.27
CA ALA A 757 29.98 10.18 15.93
C ALA A 757 28.92 10.35 14.83
N GLY A 758 29.23 9.92 13.62
CA GLY A 758 28.26 9.64 12.54
C GLY A 758 28.41 8.20 12.07
N MET A 759 27.52 7.31 12.50
CA MET A 759 27.40 5.93 12.00
C MET A 759 26.12 5.81 11.18
N VAL A 760 26.29 5.58 9.88
CA VAL A 760 25.30 5.02 8.95
C VAL A 760 26.05 3.94 8.20
N ASP A 761 25.61 2.69 8.28
CA ASP A 761 26.19 1.61 7.48
C ASP A 761 25.07 0.88 6.73
N GLU A 762 25.26 0.80 5.41
CA GLU A 762 24.59 -0.14 4.51
C GLU A 762 25.69 -1.00 3.87
N LYS A 763 25.46 -2.32 3.71
CA LYS A 763 25.33 -2.94 2.36
C LYS A 763 25.17 -4.46 2.34
N ASP A 764 24.41 -4.88 1.33
CA ASP A 764 24.02 -6.21 0.84
C ASP A 764 25.14 -7.11 0.23
N GLU A 765 24.91 -8.44 0.16
CA GLU A 765 24.56 -9.17 -1.09
C GLU A 765 24.54 -10.75 -0.99
N ALA A 766 23.40 -11.33 -1.42
CA ALA A 766 23.15 -12.48 -2.34
C ALA A 766 23.50 -13.98 -2.06
N SER A 767 22.47 -14.86 -1.92
CA SER A 767 21.80 -15.64 -3.02
C SER A 767 21.26 -17.05 -2.64
N SER A 768 20.00 -17.38 -3.00
CA SER A 768 19.55 -18.62 -3.72
C SER A 768 18.01 -18.69 -3.86
N SER A 769 17.56 -19.28 -4.98
CA SER A 769 16.24 -19.28 -5.64
C SER A 769 15.06 -20.02 -4.99
N ASP A 770 13.81 -19.55 -5.22
CA ASP A 770 12.81 -20.22 -6.08
C ASP A 770 11.51 -19.40 -6.27
N GLU A 771 10.86 -19.63 -7.41
CA GLU A 771 9.83 -18.86 -8.12
C GLU A 771 8.40 -18.96 -7.53
N ASP A 772 7.61 -17.88 -7.54
CA ASP A 772 6.26 -17.80 -8.15
C ASP A 772 5.63 -16.38 -8.04
N GLU A 773 5.03 -15.93 -9.14
CA GLU A 773 4.55 -14.57 -9.47
C GLU A 773 3.20 -14.19 -8.80
N ASP A 774 3.05 -12.94 -8.31
CA ASP A 774 1.93 -12.03 -8.66
C ASP A 774 2.09 -10.60 -8.08
N ASP A 775 1.62 -9.63 -8.86
CA ASP A 775 1.95 -8.20 -8.97
C ASP A 775 1.12 -7.26 -8.05
N ALA A 776 1.76 -6.39 -7.23
CA ALA A 776 1.20 -5.12 -6.71
C ALA A 776 2.23 -4.21 -5.96
N ASP A 777 2.58 -3.10 -6.62
CA ASP A 777 2.90 -1.72 -6.15
C ASP A 777 3.95 -1.46 -5.04
N GLU A 778 4.99 -0.71 -5.41
CA GLU A 778 6.20 -0.35 -4.65
C GLU A 778 5.97 0.79 -3.63
N GLY A 779 6.56 0.63 -2.43
CA GLY A 779 6.87 1.75 -1.54
C GLY A 779 6.82 1.44 -0.03
N ASP A 780 7.87 0.84 0.53
CA ASP A 780 8.37 1.16 1.88
C ASP A 780 9.73 0.48 2.09
N ASP A 781 10.81 1.26 2.15
CA ASP A 781 12.11 0.83 2.65
C ASP A 781 12.04 0.80 4.19
N SER A 782 12.00 -0.40 4.77
CA SER A 782 12.31 -0.61 6.18
C SER A 782 13.30 -1.77 6.29
N ASN A 783 14.58 -1.46 6.13
CA ASN A 783 15.67 -2.35 6.52
C ASN A 783 15.68 -2.44 8.06
N GLU A 784 15.33 -3.62 8.59
CA GLU A 784 15.66 -4.01 9.96
C GLU A 784 17.10 -4.57 9.94
N GLU A 785 18.01 -3.92 10.67
CA GLU A 785 19.34 -4.45 10.96
C GLU A 785 19.20 -5.71 11.83
N ASP A 786 19.50 -6.89 11.26
CA ASP A 786 19.80 -8.07 12.06
C ASP A 786 21.23 -7.93 12.63
N VAL A 787 21.30 -8.05 13.95
CA VAL A 787 22.48 -7.80 14.78
C VAL A 787 23.56 -8.86 14.51
N ASP A 788 24.75 -8.39 14.16
CA ASP A 788 26.02 -9.10 14.01
C ASP A 788 26.13 -10.38 14.91
N GLU A 789 25.98 -11.55 14.31
CA GLU A 789 25.95 -12.85 15.01
C GLU A 789 27.29 -13.13 15.73
N GLU A 790 28.39 -12.54 15.26
CA GLU A 790 29.70 -12.66 15.90
C GLU A 790 29.81 -11.81 17.18
N LEU A 791 29.18 -10.63 17.19
CA LEU A 791 29.00 -9.80 18.38
C LEU A 791 28.11 -10.52 19.39
N ARG A 792 27.02 -11.13 18.91
CA ARG A 792 26.09 -11.90 19.74
C ARG A 792 26.77 -13.10 20.40
N GLN A 793 27.66 -13.78 19.67
CA GLN A 793 28.41 -14.92 20.19
C GLN A 793 29.46 -14.51 21.23
N LYS A 794 30.16 -13.38 21.02
CA LYS A 794 31.10 -12.81 22.01
C LYS A 794 30.37 -12.27 23.26
N ILE A 795 29.18 -11.70 23.11
CA ILE A 795 28.32 -11.27 24.22
C ILE A 795 27.79 -12.49 24.99
N LEU A 796 27.37 -13.56 24.31
CA LEU A 796 26.94 -14.81 24.94
C LEU A 796 28.08 -15.50 25.68
N GLU A 797 29.30 -15.49 25.12
CA GLU A 797 30.49 -16.03 25.78
C GLU A 797 30.81 -15.25 27.05
N ALA A 798 30.75 -13.91 26.99
CA ALA A 798 30.91 -13.04 28.16
C ALA A 798 29.83 -13.25 29.24
N LEU A 799 28.57 -13.52 28.84
CA LEU A 799 27.47 -13.84 29.76
C LEU A 799 27.63 -15.24 30.40
N SER A 800 28.16 -16.22 29.66
CA SER A 800 28.35 -17.60 30.15
C SER A 800 29.42 -17.71 31.24
N VAL A 801 30.46 -16.87 31.19
CA VAL A 801 31.57 -16.86 32.16
C VAL A 801 31.12 -16.45 33.57
N ASN A 802 29.98 -15.75 33.69
CA ASN A 802 29.41 -15.30 34.96
C ASN A 802 28.23 -16.16 35.46
N GLY A 803 28.03 -17.36 34.91
CA GLY A 803 27.10 -18.36 35.46
C GLY A 803 25.63 -18.19 35.07
N ILE A 804 25.33 -17.43 34.03
CA ILE A 804 24.00 -17.37 33.41
C ILE A 804 24.03 -18.32 32.19
N GLU A 805 23.46 -19.52 32.33
CA GLU A 805 23.25 -20.42 31.21
C GLU A 805 22.05 -19.94 30.39
N ALA A 806 22.26 -19.71 29.08
CA ALA A 806 21.15 -19.45 28.16
C ALA A 806 20.26 -20.71 28.09
N ALA A 807 18.96 -20.54 28.35
CA ALA A 807 17.99 -21.62 28.27
C ALA A 807 18.00 -22.25 26.86
N ASN A 808 18.34 -23.53 26.77
CA ASN A 808 18.05 -24.33 25.58
C ASN A 808 16.54 -24.56 25.49
N GLU A 809 16.00 -24.55 24.28
CA GLU A 809 14.55 -24.55 23.94
C GLU A 809 13.74 -25.80 24.37
N ASP A 810 14.13 -26.59 25.37
CA ASP A 810 13.46 -27.87 25.66
C ASP A 810 13.30 -28.24 27.16
N ASP A 811 13.12 -27.28 28.08
CA ASP A 811 12.65 -27.60 29.45
C ASP A 811 11.57 -26.61 29.94
N ASP A 812 10.32 -27.07 29.95
CA ASP A 812 9.17 -26.43 30.59
C ASP A 812 9.17 -26.76 32.10
N GLU A 813 9.59 -25.81 32.93
CA GLU A 813 9.14 -25.52 34.31
C GLU A 813 10.26 -24.85 35.13
N SER A 814 10.37 -23.52 35.09
CA SER A 814 11.04 -22.76 36.16
C SER A 814 10.49 -21.34 36.31
N GLU A 815 10.17 -20.99 37.54
CA GLU A 815 9.69 -19.67 37.99
C GLU A 815 10.72 -18.58 37.71
N GLU A 816 10.33 -17.50 37.01
CA GLU A 816 11.16 -16.32 36.76
C GLU A 816 11.48 -15.58 38.09
N GLU A 817 12.68 -15.79 38.63
CA GLU A 817 13.27 -14.92 39.65
C GLU A 817 13.78 -13.62 39.00
N PHE A 818 13.31 -12.48 39.50
CA PHE A 818 13.75 -11.14 39.08
C PHE A 818 15.22 -10.91 39.46
N MET A 819 16.07 -10.57 38.47
CA MET A 819 17.49 -10.21 38.67
C MET A 819 17.64 -8.84 39.38
N ASP A 820 18.66 -8.71 40.24
CA ASP A 820 18.96 -7.53 41.08
C ASP A 820 19.94 -6.54 40.41
N ASP A 821 19.76 -5.24 40.65
CA ASP A 821 20.37 -4.10 39.94
C ASP A 821 21.91 -4.05 40.03
N ASP A 822 22.50 -4.59 41.09
CA ASP A 822 23.96 -4.61 41.28
C ASP A 822 24.69 -5.60 40.35
N GLN A 823 23.98 -6.62 39.81
CA GLN A 823 24.54 -7.53 38.81
C GLN A 823 24.58 -6.92 37.40
N MET A 824 23.78 -5.87 37.14
CA MET A 824 23.72 -5.19 35.85
C MET A 824 24.94 -4.28 35.61
N MET A 825 25.49 -3.68 36.67
CA MET A 825 26.66 -2.80 36.58
C MET A 825 27.97 -3.52 36.25
N ALA A 826 28.13 -4.80 36.61
CA ALA A 826 29.34 -5.56 36.31
C ALA A 826 29.43 -6.01 34.83
N ILE A 827 28.30 -6.03 34.12
CA ILE A 827 28.20 -6.42 32.70
C ILE A 827 28.62 -5.26 31.77
N ASP A 828 28.39 -4.02 32.18
CA ASP A 828 28.70 -2.82 31.39
C ASP A 828 30.22 -2.60 31.17
N GLU A 829 31.06 -2.95 32.14
CA GLU A 829 32.51 -2.70 32.06
C GLU A 829 33.22 -3.59 31.02
N GLN A 830 32.70 -4.82 30.79
CA GLN A 830 33.23 -5.73 29.77
C GLN A 830 32.68 -5.43 28.37
N LEU A 831 31.44 -4.94 28.27
CA LEU A 831 30.89 -4.42 27.01
C LEU A 831 31.71 -3.23 26.49
N ALA A 832 32.14 -2.33 27.39
CA ALA A 832 32.98 -1.18 27.03
C ALA A 832 34.33 -1.58 26.41
N GLU A 833 34.94 -2.69 26.83
CA GLU A 833 36.22 -3.16 26.28
C GLU A 833 36.08 -3.77 24.87
N VAL A 834 34.94 -4.44 24.60
CA VAL A 834 34.57 -4.89 23.24
C VAL A 834 34.39 -3.68 22.31
N PHE A 835 33.76 -2.60 22.79
CA PHE A 835 33.58 -1.37 22.00
C PHE A 835 34.88 -0.61 21.70
N ARG A 836 35.90 -0.64 22.59
CA ARG A 836 37.20 -0.01 22.32
C ARG A 836 37.97 -0.67 21.18
N SER A 837 37.81 -1.98 20.96
CA SER A 837 38.51 -2.70 19.89
C SER A 837 38.06 -2.29 18.48
N ARG A 838 36.80 -1.83 18.32
CA ARG A 838 36.23 -1.31 17.06
C ARG A 838 36.73 0.08 16.66
N VAL A 839 37.27 0.86 17.60
CA VAL A 839 37.80 2.20 17.31
C VAL A 839 39.03 2.13 16.38
N ASN A 840 39.80 1.04 16.45
CA ASN A 840 40.97 0.82 15.58
C ASN A 840 40.61 0.38 14.14
N GLU A 841 39.39 -0.08 13.85
CA GLU A 841 38.93 -0.42 12.49
C GLU A 841 38.49 0.81 11.67
N LYS A 842 38.16 1.94 12.34
CA LYS A 842 37.69 3.19 11.70
C LYS A 842 38.72 3.84 10.76
N LYS A 843 40.01 3.56 10.88
CA LYS A 843 41.02 4.09 9.94
C LYS A 843 40.92 3.48 8.53
N ALA A 844 40.38 2.26 8.38
CA ALA A 844 40.14 1.64 7.08
C ALA A 844 38.77 2.00 6.47
N SER A 845 37.82 2.53 7.26
CA SER A 845 36.48 2.89 6.78
C SER A 845 36.46 4.21 6.00
N LYS A 846 37.36 5.14 6.31
CA LYS A 846 37.41 6.48 5.67
C LYS A 846 37.61 6.41 4.15
N ASP A 847 38.47 5.51 3.66
CA ASP A 847 38.72 5.31 2.22
C ASP A 847 37.52 4.64 1.54
N VAL A 848 36.83 3.73 2.25
CA VAL A 848 35.60 3.07 1.77
C VAL A 848 34.45 4.08 1.66
N ASP A 849 34.34 5.01 2.62
CA ASP A 849 33.31 6.05 2.62
C ASP A 849 33.52 7.06 1.48
N ALA A 850 34.77 7.44 1.20
CA ALA A 850 35.10 8.30 0.06
C ALA A 850 34.75 7.62 -1.29
N GLN A 851 35.04 6.33 -1.43
CA GLN A 851 34.69 5.57 -2.64
C GLN A 851 33.16 5.38 -2.79
N ARG A 852 32.45 5.14 -1.69
CA ARG A 852 30.98 5.09 -1.66
C ARG A 852 30.40 6.43 -2.12
N GLU A 853 30.89 7.54 -1.59
CA GLU A 853 30.43 8.89 -1.96
C GLU A 853 30.72 9.22 -3.43
N ALA A 854 31.90 8.88 -3.94
CA ALA A 854 32.22 9.01 -5.37
C ALA A 854 31.25 8.22 -6.26
N THR A 855 30.87 7.00 -5.83
CA THR A 855 29.87 6.18 -6.54
C THR A 855 28.47 6.82 -6.49
N HIS A 856 28.07 7.38 -5.35
CA HIS A 856 26.81 8.10 -5.22
C HIS A 856 26.80 9.38 -6.07
N PHE A 857 27.91 10.12 -6.13
CA PHE A 857 28.07 11.27 -7.01
C PHE A 857 27.91 10.89 -8.49
N LYS A 858 28.58 9.84 -8.97
CA LYS A 858 28.39 9.36 -10.36
C LYS A 858 26.94 8.94 -10.62
N ASN A 859 26.28 8.31 -9.65
CA ASN A 859 24.85 7.99 -9.74
C ASN A 859 23.98 9.25 -9.86
N ARG A 860 24.32 10.33 -9.14
CA ARG A 860 23.65 11.63 -9.25
C ARG A 860 23.89 12.27 -10.62
N VAL A 861 25.10 12.20 -11.15
CA VAL A 861 25.40 12.68 -12.52
C VAL A 861 24.61 11.88 -13.57
N LEU A 862 24.41 10.57 -13.37
CA LEU A 862 23.53 9.76 -14.23
C LEU A 862 22.05 10.18 -14.16
N ASP A 863 21.58 10.82 -13.08
CA ASP A 863 20.23 11.41 -13.05
C ASP A 863 20.11 12.54 -14.06
N LEU A 864 21.15 13.37 -14.21
CA LEU A 864 21.18 14.41 -15.25
C LEU A 864 21.12 13.79 -16.64
N VAL A 865 21.85 12.70 -16.87
CA VAL A 865 21.79 11.93 -18.13
C VAL A 865 20.37 11.39 -18.39
N ASP A 866 19.73 10.78 -17.40
CA ASP A 866 18.35 10.28 -17.56
C ASP A 866 17.35 11.42 -17.85
N ILE A 867 17.46 12.53 -17.10
CA ILE A 867 16.63 13.73 -17.30
C ILE A 867 16.79 14.27 -18.72
N PHE A 868 18.03 14.38 -19.22
CA PHE A 868 18.31 14.89 -20.56
C PHE A 868 17.64 14.02 -21.64
N ILE A 869 17.87 12.71 -21.61
CA ILE A 869 17.33 11.79 -22.62
C ILE A 869 15.79 11.79 -22.56
N LYS A 870 15.21 11.83 -21.35
CA LYS A 870 13.76 11.85 -21.14
C LYS A 870 13.11 13.15 -21.62
N ARG A 871 13.73 14.31 -21.36
CA ARG A 871 13.20 15.63 -21.74
C ARG A 871 13.45 15.97 -23.21
N ARG A 872 14.55 15.48 -23.78
CA ARG A 872 15.02 15.81 -25.13
C ARG A 872 15.30 14.55 -25.95
N PRO A 873 14.33 13.63 -26.14
CA PRO A 873 14.53 12.36 -26.84
C PRO A 873 14.95 12.50 -28.32
N SER A 874 14.69 13.67 -28.93
CA SER A 874 15.08 14.00 -30.30
C SER A 874 16.43 14.71 -30.42
N SER A 875 17.18 14.86 -29.32
CA SER A 875 18.46 15.56 -29.34
C SER A 875 19.58 14.73 -29.98
N PRO A 876 20.35 15.28 -30.95
CA PRO A 876 21.46 14.55 -31.56
C PRO A 876 22.55 14.15 -30.55
N PHE A 877 22.65 14.88 -29.44
CA PHE A 877 23.64 14.64 -28.40
C PHE A 877 23.45 13.31 -27.66
N ILE A 878 22.28 12.66 -27.77
CA ILE A 878 22.07 11.33 -27.18
C ILE A 878 23.06 10.30 -27.73
N VAL A 879 23.47 10.43 -29.01
CA VAL A 879 24.43 9.53 -29.64
C VAL A 879 25.77 9.52 -28.90
N ARG A 880 26.22 10.68 -28.40
CA ARG A 880 27.48 10.84 -27.65
C ARG A 880 27.44 10.12 -26.29
N LEU A 881 26.26 9.92 -25.72
CA LEU A 881 26.07 9.26 -24.42
C LEU A 881 26.09 7.73 -24.51
N ILE A 882 25.89 7.15 -25.71
CA ILE A 882 25.72 5.70 -25.87
C ILE A 882 26.98 4.93 -25.48
N ILE A 883 28.16 5.35 -25.98
CA ILE A 883 29.41 4.64 -25.69
C ILE A 883 29.78 4.74 -24.21
N PRO A 884 29.77 5.92 -23.56
CA PRO A 884 30.00 6.05 -22.13
C PRO A 884 29.05 5.23 -21.28
N LEU A 885 27.74 5.23 -21.58
CA LEU A 885 26.76 4.41 -20.85
C LEU A 885 27.05 2.91 -21.01
N VAL A 886 27.40 2.45 -22.22
CA VAL A 886 27.79 1.05 -22.45
C VAL A 886 29.09 0.72 -21.71
N ASP A 887 30.05 1.64 -21.65
CA ASP A 887 31.30 1.44 -20.90
C ASP A 887 31.05 1.37 -19.39
N LEU A 888 30.16 2.19 -18.84
CA LEU A 888 29.73 2.08 -17.44
C LEU A 888 29.08 0.72 -17.15
N VAL A 889 28.26 0.19 -18.06
CA VAL A 889 27.65 -1.13 -17.85
C VAL A 889 28.66 -2.28 -17.96
N THR A 890 29.64 -2.16 -18.87
CA THR A 890 30.52 -3.29 -19.22
C THR A 890 31.88 -3.27 -18.52
N ARG A 891 32.29 -2.14 -17.92
CA ARG A 891 33.65 -1.94 -17.38
C ARG A 891 33.69 -1.51 -15.90
N THR A 892 32.54 -1.46 -15.23
CA THR A 892 32.45 -1.27 -13.77
C THR A 892 32.92 -2.53 -13.05
N THR A 893 33.56 -2.35 -11.89
CA THR A 893 33.96 -3.46 -11.00
C THR A 893 32.79 -3.90 -10.14
N SER A 894 32.96 -4.98 -9.35
CA SER A 894 31.97 -5.43 -8.37
C SER A 894 31.49 -4.32 -7.44
N ASP A 895 32.40 -3.39 -7.11
CA ASP A 895 32.20 -2.37 -6.10
C ASP A 895 31.35 -1.20 -6.64
N GLU A 896 31.24 -1.07 -7.97
CA GLU A 896 30.41 -0.07 -8.67
C GLU A 896 29.13 -0.70 -9.27
N LYS A 897 28.65 -1.84 -8.76
CA LYS A 897 27.47 -2.55 -9.29
C LYS A 897 26.22 -1.66 -9.40
N GLN A 898 25.94 -0.86 -8.38
CA GLN A 898 24.81 0.10 -8.38
C GLN A 898 24.89 1.11 -9.54
N LEU A 899 26.11 1.56 -9.89
CA LEU A 899 26.34 2.47 -11.02
C LEU A 899 26.07 1.76 -12.35
N SER A 900 26.53 0.51 -12.48
CA SER A 900 26.28 -0.37 -13.63
C SER A 900 24.79 -0.62 -13.86
N ASP A 901 24.06 -0.97 -12.79
CA ASP A 901 22.63 -1.29 -12.82
C ASP A 901 21.81 -0.06 -13.23
N LYS A 902 22.16 1.12 -12.70
CA LYS A 902 21.51 2.39 -13.09
C LYS A 902 21.76 2.72 -14.56
N ALA A 903 23.00 2.64 -15.03
CA ALA A 903 23.32 2.84 -16.45
C ALA A 903 22.59 1.84 -17.35
N GLN A 904 22.51 0.57 -16.94
CA GLN A 904 21.76 -0.48 -17.65
C GLN A 904 20.26 -0.13 -17.71
N GLY A 905 19.68 0.34 -16.60
CA GLY A 905 18.31 0.82 -16.53
C GLY A 905 18.02 1.97 -17.49
N ILE A 906 18.91 2.95 -17.57
CA ILE A 906 18.81 4.08 -18.51
C ILE A 906 18.86 3.57 -19.96
N VAL A 907 19.84 2.72 -20.31
CA VAL A 907 19.96 2.20 -21.69
C VAL A 907 18.72 1.39 -22.08
N ARG A 908 18.26 0.46 -21.23
CA ARG A 908 17.07 -0.36 -21.51
C ARG A 908 15.79 0.49 -21.64
N SER A 909 15.59 1.46 -20.77
CA SER A 909 14.35 2.24 -20.71
C SER A 909 14.30 3.39 -21.72
N ARG A 910 15.43 4.09 -21.95
CA ARG A 910 15.49 5.30 -22.78
C ARG A 910 16.03 5.07 -24.18
N ILE A 911 16.88 4.06 -24.39
CA ILE A 911 17.45 3.75 -25.72
C ILE A 911 16.73 2.53 -26.32
N GLY A 912 16.70 1.40 -25.62
CA GLY A 912 16.18 0.13 -26.14
C GLY A 912 14.68 0.11 -26.45
N LYS A 913 13.88 0.91 -25.74
CA LYS A 913 12.41 0.97 -25.87
C LYS A 913 11.89 2.20 -26.62
N THR A 914 12.75 3.15 -26.98
CA THR A 914 12.27 4.41 -27.55
C THR A 914 11.76 4.27 -28.98
N LYS A 915 10.80 5.12 -29.33
CA LYS A 915 10.25 5.26 -30.68
C LYS A 915 10.62 6.59 -31.33
N GLU A 916 11.02 7.55 -30.51
CA GLU A 916 11.45 8.88 -30.95
C GLU A 916 12.96 8.86 -31.14
N VAL A 917 13.39 9.36 -32.30
CA VAL A 917 14.80 9.40 -32.68
C VAL A 917 15.13 10.80 -33.21
N PRO A 918 16.36 11.30 -32.97
CA PRO A 918 16.83 12.57 -33.51
C PRO A 918 16.63 12.74 -35.02
N SER A 919 16.13 13.90 -35.44
CA SER A 919 15.80 14.20 -36.85
C SER A 919 16.99 14.71 -37.67
N SER A 920 18.01 15.26 -37.03
CA SER A 920 19.23 15.75 -37.67
C SER A 920 20.43 15.15 -36.97
N ILE A 921 21.27 14.41 -37.68
CA ILE A 921 22.46 13.76 -37.13
C ILE A 921 23.69 13.99 -37.99
N THR A 922 24.86 14.00 -37.34
CA THR A 922 26.16 13.93 -38.00
C THR A 922 26.37 12.49 -38.47
N LYS A 923 26.31 12.24 -39.79
CA LYS A 923 26.36 10.89 -40.37
C LYS A 923 27.65 10.15 -39.97
N GLU A 924 28.77 10.87 -39.95
CA GLU A 924 30.09 10.36 -39.61
C GLU A 924 30.17 9.88 -38.16
N GLU A 925 29.65 10.68 -37.22
CA GLU A 925 29.65 10.38 -35.79
C GLU A 925 28.77 9.16 -35.47
N VAL A 926 27.54 9.15 -36.01
CA VAL A 926 26.62 8.03 -35.82
C VAL A 926 27.19 6.74 -36.40
N ASN A 927 27.80 6.79 -37.59
CA ASN A 927 28.44 5.62 -38.18
C ASN A 927 29.61 5.11 -37.33
N ALA A 928 30.45 6.01 -36.82
CA ALA A 928 31.59 5.64 -35.97
C ALA A 928 31.13 4.94 -34.67
N VAL A 929 30.09 5.47 -34.01
CA VAL A 929 29.50 4.85 -32.81
C VAL A 929 28.91 3.49 -33.15
N PHE A 930 28.17 3.38 -34.26
CA PHE A 930 27.54 2.14 -34.68
C PHE A 930 28.55 1.04 -35.03
N GLU A 931 29.62 1.37 -35.76
CA GLU A 931 30.72 0.44 -36.04
C GLU A 931 31.43 0.00 -34.77
N THR A 932 31.63 0.92 -33.82
CA THR A 932 32.22 0.62 -32.51
C THR A 932 31.37 -0.39 -31.73
N LEU A 933 30.06 -0.19 -31.65
CA LEU A 933 29.15 -1.13 -30.97
C LEU A 933 29.12 -2.51 -31.64
N HIS A 934 29.08 -2.57 -32.98
CA HIS A 934 29.16 -3.85 -33.69
C HIS A 934 30.50 -4.55 -33.49
N SER A 935 31.60 -3.79 -33.38
CA SER A 935 32.91 -4.34 -33.03
C SER A 935 32.91 -4.94 -31.62
N ARG A 936 32.39 -4.22 -30.63
CA ARG A 936 32.25 -4.69 -29.24
C ARG A 936 31.36 -5.93 -29.13
N ALA A 937 30.23 -5.96 -29.84
CA ALA A 937 29.32 -7.11 -29.87
C ALA A 937 29.99 -8.39 -30.40
N ARG A 938 30.97 -8.27 -31.31
CA ARG A 938 31.77 -9.40 -31.83
C ARG A 938 32.85 -9.89 -30.88
N THR A 939 33.06 -9.22 -29.75
CA THR A 939 34.05 -9.60 -28.73
C THR A 939 33.44 -9.84 -27.35
N GLU A 940 32.24 -9.35 -27.08
CA GLU A 940 31.53 -9.44 -25.79
C GLU A 940 31.08 -10.85 -25.45
N ARG A 941 31.48 -11.40 -24.29
CA ARG A 941 31.16 -12.79 -23.90
C ARG A 941 29.95 -12.89 -22.98
N SER A 942 29.57 -11.80 -22.31
CA SER A 942 28.39 -11.77 -21.45
C SER A 942 27.12 -11.74 -22.31
N PRO A 943 26.21 -12.73 -22.17
CA PRO A 943 24.95 -12.72 -22.91
C PRO A 943 24.06 -11.55 -22.50
N GLU A 944 24.17 -11.08 -21.26
CA GLU A 944 23.43 -9.92 -20.76
C GLU A 944 23.89 -8.62 -21.41
N TYR A 945 25.21 -8.38 -21.47
CA TYR A 945 25.75 -7.18 -22.12
C TYR A 945 25.52 -7.18 -23.62
N LEU A 946 25.49 -8.36 -24.26
CA LEU A 946 25.14 -8.47 -25.67
C LEU A 946 23.71 -7.99 -25.96
N ILE A 947 22.75 -8.16 -25.04
CA ILE A 947 21.38 -7.63 -25.19
C ILE A 947 21.42 -6.10 -25.22
N ILE A 948 22.21 -5.48 -24.35
CA ILE A 948 22.35 -4.02 -24.25
C ILE A 948 23.00 -3.46 -25.52
N LEU A 949 24.08 -4.09 -25.99
CA LEU A 949 24.72 -3.73 -27.25
C LEU A 949 23.75 -3.85 -28.42
N SER A 950 22.93 -4.91 -28.43
CA SER A 950 21.88 -5.12 -29.43
C SER A 950 20.85 -3.99 -29.41
N ASP A 951 20.34 -3.61 -28.24
CA ASP A 951 19.38 -2.51 -28.08
C ASP A 951 19.94 -1.18 -28.62
N CYS A 952 21.20 -0.84 -28.28
CA CYS A 952 21.88 0.34 -28.81
C CYS A 952 22.08 0.27 -30.33
N CYS A 953 22.48 -0.88 -30.88
CA CYS A 953 22.63 -1.08 -32.33
C CYS A 953 21.29 -0.90 -33.07
N ILE A 954 20.17 -1.34 -32.47
CA ILE A 954 18.84 -1.19 -33.06
C ILE A 954 18.41 0.28 -33.08
N TYR A 955 18.63 1.00 -31.98
CA TYR A 955 18.36 2.44 -31.90
C TYR A 955 19.13 3.20 -32.99
N LEU A 956 20.44 2.97 -33.10
CA LEU A 956 21.26 3.60 -34.14
C LEU A 956 20.89 3.16 -35.56
N SER A 957 20.49 1.90 -35.75
CA SER A 957 20.00 1.44 -37.05
C SER A 957 18.80 2.24 -37.52
N GLN A 958 17.86 2.57 -36.62
CA GLN A 958 16.68 3.37 -36.97
C GLN A 958 17.09 4.79 -37.39
N LEU A 959 18.00 5.41 -36.65
CA LEU A 959 18.59 6.72 -36.96
C LEU A 959 19.29 6.76 -38.32
N MET A 960 20.19 5.81 -38.57
CA MET A 960 20.94 5.71 -39.82
C MET A 960 20.03 5.46 -41.01
N ILE A 961 18.99 4.63 -40.87
CA ILE A 961 18.01 4.36 -41.94
C ILE A 961 17.24 5.63 -42.31
N GLN A 962 16.82 6.44 -41.33
CA GLN A 962 16.15 7.72 -41.59
C GLN A 962 17.07 8.72 -42.30
N SER A 963 18.37 8.63 -42.05
CA SER A 963 19.40 9.49 -42.67
C SER A 963 19.97 8.92 -43.98
N GLU A 964 19.25 8.00 -44.62
CA GLU A 964 19.58 7.37 -45.91
C GLU A 964 20.86 6.49 -45.89
N MET A 965 21.33 6.07 -44.71
CA MET A 965 22.53 5.23 -44.52
C MET A 965 22.19 3.74 -44.37
N ARG A 966 21.23 3.25 -45.18
CA ARG A 966 20.77 1.85 -45.12
C ARG A 966 21.86 0.87 -45.53
N ALA A 967 22.78 1.26 -46.42
CA ALA A 967 23.82 0.38 -46.94
C ALA A 967 24.85 0.04 -45.85
N GLU A 968 25.23 1.04 -45.06
CA GLU A 968 26.16 0.99 -43.93
C GLU A 968 25.60 0.09 -42.82
N VAL A 969 24.32 0.26 -42.47
CA VAL A 969 23.62 -0.62 -41.52
C VAL A 969 23.69 -2.07 -41.98
N VAL A 970 23.32 -2.34 -43.24
CA VAL A 970 23.36 -3.69 -43.80
C VAL A 970 24.79 -4.24 -43.83
N ALA A 971 25.79 -3.42 -44.13
CA ALA A 971 27.20 -3.84 -44.16
C ALA A 971 27.70 -4.27 -42.77
N ALA A 972 27.40 -3.51 -41.71
CA ALA A 972 27.81 -3.85 -40.34
C ALA A 972 27.15 -5.15 -39.84
N TYR A 973 25.85 -5.32 -40.09
CA TYR A 973 25.15 -6.57 -39.77
C TYR A 973 25.62 -7.74 -40.63
N ARG A 974 25.97 -7.52 -41.91
CA ARG A 974 26.57 -8.54 -42.77
C ARG A 974 27.90 -9.02 -42.19
N GLN A 975 28.79 -8.10 -41.81
CA GLN A 975 30.08 -8.47 -41.21
C GLN A 975 29.89 -9.27 -39.92
N SER A 976 28.93 -8.85 -39.09
CA SER A 976 28.58 -9.55 -37.84
C SER A 976 27.97 -10.93 -38.11
N LEU A 977 27.12 -11.06 -39.13
CA LEU A 977 26.51 -12.32 -39.56
C LEU A 977 27.57 -13.31 -40.10
N VAL A 978 28.54 -12.81 -40.87
CA VAL A 978 29.66 -13.61 -41.34
C VAL A 978 30.48 -14.16 -40.17
N ASP A 979 30.83 -13.32 -39.18
CA ASP A 979 31.52 -13.77 -37.95
C ASP A 979 30.68 -14.84 -37.21
N PHE A 980 29.39 -14.56 -36.97
CA PHE A 980 28.48 -15.47 -36.28
C PHE A 980 28.39 -16.87 -36.92
N VAL A 981 28.29 -16.93 -38.26
CA VAL A 981 28.10 -18.20 -38.97
C VAL A 981 29.42 -18.96 -39.18
N SER A 982 30.52 -18.25 -39.47
CA SER A 982 31.78 -18.87 -39.90
C SER A 982 32.81 -19.09 -38.78
N ARG A 983 32.73 -18.34 -37.67
CA ARG A 983 33.70 -18.44 -36.56
C ARG A 983 33.20 -19.42 -35.49
N LYS A 984 34.07 -20.37 -35.11
CA LYS A 984 33.76 -21.42 -34.11
C LYS A 984 33.33 -20.84 -32.75
N ASN A 985 34.03 -19.82 -32.28
CA ASN A 985 33.82 -19.19 -30.97
C ASN A 985 33.33 -17.74 -31.14
N SER A 986 32.38 -17.50 -32.05
CA SER A 986 31.72 -16.19 -32.14
C SER A 986 30.87 -15.98 -30.88
N PRO A 987 31.03 -14.85 -30.16
CA PRO A 987 30.19 -14.52 -29.00
C PRO A 987 28.75 -14.18 -29.39
N LEU A 988 28.49 -13.83 -30.65
CA LEU A 988 27.17 -13.46 -31.12
C LEU A 988 26.20 -14.65 -30.98
N ASN A 989 24.95 -14.32 -30.66
CA ASN A 989 23.84 -15.27 -30.59
C ASN A 989 22.80 -14.97 -31.68
N VAL A 990 21.87 -15.90 -31.91
CA VAL A 990 20.83 -15.74 -32.95
C VAL A 990 19.88 -14.58 -32.62
N ALA A 991 19.66 -14.29 -31.33
CA ALA A 991 18.74 -13.25 -30.88
C ALA A 991 19.17 -11.85 -31.33
N PHE A 992 20.48 -11.55 -31.36
CA PHE A 992 21.04 -10.30 -31.90
C PHE A 992 20.50 -9.99 -33.31
N PHE A 993 20.51 -10.99 -34.21
CA PHE A 993 20.01 -10.83 -35.57
C PHE A 993 18.49 -10.88 -35.66
N GLN A 994 17.82 -11.69 -34.84
CA GLN A 994 16.37 -11.74 -34.80
C GLN A 994 15.76 -10.40 -34.39
N GLN A 995 16.40 -9.69 -33.47
CA GLN A 995 15.97 -8.37 -33.06
C GLN A 995 16.05 -7.37 -34.22
N PHE A 996 17.16 -7.37 -34.98
CA PHE A 996 17.31 -6.54 -36.17
C PHE A 996 16.31 -6.88 -37.26
N ILE A 997 16.11 -8.16 -37.57
CA ILE A 997 15.12 -8.61 -38.55
C ILE A 997 13.72 -8.13 -38.14
N ARG A 998 13.34 -8.27 -36.87
CA ARG A 998 12.00 -7.90 -36.39
C ARG A 998 11.78 -6.39 -36.33
N ARG A 999 12.79 -5.61 -35.92
CA ARG A 999 12.68 -4.15 -35.70
C ARG A 999 12.97 -3.33 -36.97
N SER A 1000 13.80 -3.85 -37.87
CA SER A 1000 14.28 -3.14 -39.08
C SER A 1000 14.15 -4.00 -40.35
N ARG A 1001 12.97 -4.63 -40.54
CA ARG A 1001 12.68 -5.61 -41.60
C ARG A 1001 13.15 -5.20 -43.00
N ALA A 1002 12.85 -3.96 -43.41
CA ALA A 1002 13.24 -3.48 -44.73
C ALA A 1002 14.76 -3.50 -44.89
N ALA A 1003 15.52 -2.95 -43.93
CA ALA A 1003 16.98 -3.00 -43.96
C ALA A 1003 17.50 -4.44 -43.91
N ALA A 1004 16.93 -5.27 -43.04
CA ALA A 1004 17.33 -6.68 -42.89
C ALA A 1004 17.14 -7.51 -44.17
N TRP A 1005 16.21 -7.15 -45.07
CA TRP A 1005 16.08 -7.75 -46.40
C TRP A 1005 17.35 -7.61 -47.25
N GLY A 1006 18.20 -6.62 -46.96
CA GLY A 1006 19.53 -6.48 -47.55
C GLY A 1006 20.48 -7.67 -47.31
N LEU A 1007 20.21 -8.48 -46.27
CA LEU A 1007 21.01 -9.67 -45.91
C LEU A 1007 20.54 -10.95 -46.62
N ARG A 1008 19.51 -10.88 -47.47
CA ARG A 1008 18.87 -12.07 -48.06
C ARG A 1008 19.85 -12.97 -48.82
N ASN A 1009 20.73 -12.39 -49.63
CA ASN A 1009 21.69 -13.16 -50.42
C ASN A 1009 22.77 -13.77 -49.51
N ASP A 1010 23.24 -13.01 -48.53
CA ASP A 1010 24.19 -13.49 -47.51
C ASP A 1010 23.61 -14.70 -46.76
N LEU A 1011 22.34 -14.65 -46.36
CA LEU A 1011 21.64 -15.73 -45.67
C LEU A 1011 21.40 -16.99 -46.55
N LEU A 1012 21.46 -16.88 -47.88
CA LEU A 1012 21.42 -18.05 -48.76
C LEU A 1012 22.79 -18.74 -48.88
N GLU A 1013 23.87 -17.95 -48.85
CA GLU A 1013 25.23 -18.46 -49.06
C GLU A 1013 25.90 -18.96 -47.77
N LEU A 1014 25.68 -18.26 -46.65
CA LEU A 1014 26.34 -18.54 -45.38
C LEU A 1014 26.00 -19.90 -44.74
N PRO A 1015 24.78 -20.47 -44.85
CA PRO A 1015 24.47 -21.78 -44.28
C PRO A 1015 25.43 -22.90 -44.73
N ASP A 1016 25.88 -22.86 -45.99
CA ASP A 1016 26.84 -23.82 -46.52
C ASP A 1016 28.27 -23.58 -46.03
N LYS A 1017 28.60 -22.33 -45.69
CA LYS A 1017 29.89 -21.90 -45.11
C LYS A 1017 29.89 -21.97 -43.57
N ALA A 1018 28.80 -22.45 -42.95
CA ALA A 1018 28.66 -22.51 -41.50
C ALA A 1018 29.68 -23.46 -40.86
N VAL A 1019 30.30 -23.01 -39.76
CA VAL A 1019 31.34 -23.78 -39.04
C VAL A 1019 30.84 -25.10 -38.47
N ASN A 1020 29.54 -25.21 -38.19
CA ASN A 1020 28.90 -26.42 -37.73
C ASN A 1020 27.41 -26.45 -38.12
N THR A 1021 26.79 -27.63 -37.98
CA THR A 1021 25.37 -27.83 -38.28
C THR A 1021 24.46 -26.94 -37.43
N TYR A 1022 24.85 -26.63 -36.18
CA TYR A 1022 24.04 -25.75 -35.32
C TYR A 1022 23.92 -24.33 -35.87
N ARG A 1023 25.04 -23.68 -36.25
CA ARG A 1023 25.07 -22.36 -36.89
C ARG A 1023 24.32 -22.34 -38.22
N ARG A 1024 24.41 -23.44 -39.00
CA ARG A 1024 23.62 -23.61 -40.24
C ARG A 1024 22.12 -23.49 -39.97
N PHE A 1025 21.61 -24.17 -38.94
CA PHE A 1025 20.19 -24.11 -38.59
C PHE A 1025 19.77 -22.76 -38.01
N GLN A 1026 20.64 -22.08 -37.26
CA GLN A 1026 20.39 -20.70 -36.85
C GLN A 1026 20.29 -19.76 -38.06
N ALA A 1027 21.11 -19.94 -39.10
CA ALA A 1027 20.97 -19.18 -40.35
C ALA A 1027 19.63 -19.48 -41.05
N TYR A 1028 19.19 -20.75 -41.11
CA TYR A 1028 17.85 -21.10 -41.61
C TYR A 1028 16.72 -20.49 -40.77
N GLN A 1029 16.88 -20.40 -39.46
CA GLN A 1029 15.93 -19.70 -38.58
C GLN A 1029 15.86 -18.20 -38.90
N LEU A 1030 16.99 -17.55 -39.19
CA LEU A 1030 16.99 -16.16 -39.64
C LEU A 1030 16.31 -15.98 -41.01
N ILE A 1031 16.46 -16.92 -41.94
CA ILE A 1031 15.71 -16.93 -43.21
C ILE A 1031 14.20 -17.08 -42.94
N HIS A 1032 13.82 -17.97 -42.01
CA HIS A 1032 12.44 -18.14 -41.60
C HIS A 1032 11.85 -16.82 -41.08
N ASP A 1033 12.55 -16.15 -40.17
CA ASP A 1033 12.12 -14.89 -39.57
C ASP A 1033 12.05 -13.75 -40.61
N LEU A 1034 12.99 -13.73 -41.56
CA LEU A 1034 12.98 -12.79 -42.68
C LEU A 1034 11.78 -13.02 -43.62
N LEU A 1035 11.34 -14.27 -43.77
CA LEU A 1035 10.23 -14.65 -44.64
C LEU A 1035 8.84 -14.58 -43.98
N ALA A 1036 8.76 -14.45 -42.66
CA ALA A 1036 7.47 -14.34 -41.97
C ALA A 1036 6.64 -13.15 -42.51
N GLU A 1037 7.31 -12.04 -42.82
CA GLU A 1037 6.71 -10.83 -43.41
C GLU A 1037 7.66 -10.22 -44.46
N PRO A 1038 7.65 -10.74 -45.71
CA PRO A 1038 8.54 -10.23 -46.76
C PRO A 1038 8.09 -8.83 -47.22
N PRO A 1039 9.02 -8.00 -47.74
CA PRO A 1039 8.71 -6.65 -48.24
C PRO A 1039 7.63 -6.69 -49.33
N SER A 1040 6.57 -5.89 -49.15
CA SER A 1040 5.41 -5.85 -50.04
C SER A 1040 5.67 -5.10 -51.35
N ASP A 1041 6.63 -4.18 -51.32
CA ASP A 1041 7.08 -3.31 -52.40
C ASP A 1041 8.12 -3.96 -53.34
N ALA A 1042 8.74 -5.07 -52.92
CA ALA A 1042 9.81 -5.75 -53.66
C ALA A 1042 9.42 -7.15 -54.18
N GLN A 1043 8.21 -7.32 -54.72
CA GLN A 1043 7.67 -8.64 -55.10
C GLN A 1043 8.55 -9.43 -56.09
N GLN A 1044 9.20 -8.75 -57.05
CA GLN A 1044 10.13 -9.40 -57.98
C GLN A 1044 11.37 -9.94 -57.27
N GLU A 1045 11.96 -9.17 -56.35
CA GLU A 1045 13.11 -9.60 -55.57
C GLU A 1045 12.76 -10.77 -54.65
N VAL A 1046 11.59 -10.73 -54.01
CA VAL A 1046 11.06 -11.83 -53.19
C VAL A 1046 10.92 -13.08 -54.05
N THR A 1047 10.40 -12.96 -55.27
CA THR A 1047 10.23 -14.09 -56.18
C THR A 1047 11.57 -14.70 -56.60
N GLN A 1048 12.57 -13.87 -56.92
CA GLN A 1048 13.93 -14.33 -57.22
C GLN A 1048 14.57 -15.02 -56.00
N PHE A 1049 14.41 -14.44 -54.82
CA PHE A 1049 14.88 -15.01 -53.56
C PHE A 1049 14.25 -16.38 -53.29
N LEU A 1050 12.94 -16.55 -53.48
CA LEU A 1050 12.26 -17.83 -53.31
C LEU A 1050 12.78 -18.89 -54.29
N ARG A 1051 13.06 -18.53 -55.56
CA ARG A 1051 13.68 -19.45 -56.54
C ARG A 1051 15.08 -19.89 -56.09
N ALA A 1052 15.87 -18.98 -55.53
CA ALA A 1052 17.20 -19.28 -55.01
C ALA A 1052 17.14 -20.13 -53.73
N LEU A 1053 16.25 -19.78 -52.79
CA LEU A 1053 16.01 -20.53 -51.56
C LEU A 1053 15.57 -21.96 -51.86
N ARG A 1054 14.69 -22.18 -52.85
CA ARG A 1054 14.31 -23.52 -53.31
C ARG A 1054 15.56 -24.35 -53.64
N LYS A 1055 16.50 -23.80 -54.42
CA LYS A 1055 17.72 -24.53 -54.82
C LYS A 1055 18.54 -24.92 -53.58
N VAL A 1056 18.73 -23.99 -52.64
CA VAL A 1056 19.46 -24.23 -51.38
C VAL A 1056 18.80 -25.33 -50.55
N LEU A 1057 17.48 -25.29 -50.40
CA LEU A 1057 16.75 -26.29 -49.60
C LEU A 1057 16.73 -27.67 -50.27
N LEU A 1058 16.52 -27.75 -51.58
CA LEU A 1058 16.57 -29.01 -52.34
C LEU A 1058 17.97 -29.63 -52.25
N ASP A 1059 19.01 -28.83 -52.41
CA ASP A 1059 20.41 -29.28 -52.28
C ASP A 1059 20.72 -29.78 -50.86
N ALA A 1060 20.29 -29.06 -49.82
CA ALA A 1060 20.46 -29.49 -48.43
C ALA A 1060 19.76 -30.84 -48.14
N VAL A 1061 18.54 -31.04 -48.63
CA VAL A 1061 17.83 -32.32 -48.46
C VAL A 1061 18.49 -33.44 -49.25
N THR A 1062 18.93 -33.15 -50.48
CA THR A 1062 19.62 -34.14 -51.35
C THR A 1062 20.94 -34.59 -50.71
N LYS A 1063 21.77 -33.66 -50.23
CA LYS A 1063 23.03 -33.94 -49.52
C LYS A 1063 22.84 -34.76 -48.25
N ALA A 1064 21.67 -34.67 -47.61
CA ALA A 1064 21.34 -35.42 -46.39
C ALA A 1064 20.67 -36.78 -46.64
N THR A 1065 20.09 -37.01 -47.82
CA THR A 1065 19.33 -38.22 -48.17
C THR A 1065 20.01 -39.11 -49.21
N GLY A 1066 21.07 -38.62 -49.87
CA GLY A 1066 21.82 -39.39 -50.87
C GLY A 1066 22.52 -40.63 -50.31
N GLU A 1067 22.92 -41.53 -51.21
CA GLU A 1067 23.57 -42.82 -50.89
C GLU A 1067 24.82 -42.67 -50.02
N THR A 1068 25.58 -41.58 -50.21
CA THR A 1068 26.65 -41.11 -49.32
C THR A 1068 26.34 -39.70 -48.83
N PRO A 1069 25.72 -39.53 -47.64
CA PRO A 1069 25.28 -38.23 -47.19
C PRO A 1069 26.48 -37.34 -46.83
N THR A 1070 26.63 -36.23 -47.55
CA THR A 1070 27.66 -35.21 -47.27
C THR A 1070 27.20 -34.20 -46.22
N LEU A 1071 25.91 -34.24 -45.83
CA LEU A 1071 25.33 -33.45 -44.75
C LEU A 1071 24.59 -34.35 -43.76
N VAL A 1072 25.08 -34.43 -42.53
CA VAL A 1072 24.45 -35.25 -41.49
C VAL A 1072 23.37 -34.45 -40.74
N LEU A 1073 22.10 -34.79 -40.93
CA LEU A 1073 20.95 -34.15 -40.27
C LEU A 1073 20.19 -35.12 -39.38
N THR A 1074 19.67 -34.66 -38.23
CA THR A 1074 18.67 -35.41 -37.45
C THR A 1074 17.29 -35.33 -38.09
N ALA A 1075 16.37 -36.22 -37.71
CA ALA A 1075 14.99 -36.15 -38.20
C ALA A 1075 14.29 -34.83 -37.80
N ALA A 1076 14.61 -34.27 -36.63
CA ALA A 1076 14.13 -32.96 -36.20
C ALA A 1076 14.66 -31.83 -37.09
N GLN A 1077 15.97 -31.82 -37.35
CA GLN A 1077 16.62 -30.87 -38.27
C GLN A 1077 16.03 -30.95 -39.69
N MET A 1078 15.82 -32.15 -40.22
CA MET A 1078 15.16 -32.34 -41.52
C MET A 1078 13.75 -31.74 -41.54
N ARG A 1079 12.98 -31.88 -40.45
CA ARG A 1079 11.65 -31.24 -40.33
C ARG A 1079 11.74 -29.72 -40.40
N GLU A 1080 12.72 -29.09 -39.77
CA GLU A 1080 12.87 -27.63 -39.79
C GLU A 1080 13.21 -27.11 -41.20
N VAL A 1081 14.08 -27.78 -41.96
CA VAL A 1081 14.36 -27.44 -43.37
C VAL A 1081 13.07 -27.51 -44.21
N LEU A 1082 12.26 -28.56 -44.01
CA LEU A 1082 11.00 -28.74 -44.75
C LEU A 1082 9.90 -27.77 -44.29
N LYS A 1083 9.88 -27.36 -43.02
CA LYS A 1083 8.98 -26.30 -42.53
C LYS A 1083 9.32 -24.95 -43.16
N LEU A 1084 10.61 -24.63 -43.29
CA LEU A 1084 11.05 -23.43 -44.00
C LEU A 1084 10.63 -23.48 -45.47
N ALA A 1085 10.81 -24.64 -46.14
CA ALA A 1085 10.30 -24.85 -47.50
C ALA A 1085 8.79 -24.63 -47.60
N LEU A 1086 8.02 -25.16 -46.64
CA LEU A 1086 6.57 -25.03 -46.60
C LEU A 1086 6.11 -23.58 -46.39
N LEU A 1087 6.75 -22.85 -45.47
CA LEU A 1087 6.51 -21.42 -45.28
C LEU A 1087 6.76 -20.67 -46.58
N ALA A 1088 7.94 -20.86 -47.17
CA ALA A 1088 8.35 -20.16 -48.37
C ALA A 1088 7.44 -20.51 -49.58
N ALA A 1089 6.94 -21.74 -49.69
CA ALA A 1089 5.94 -22.15 -50.69
C ALA A 1089 4.58 -21.46 -50.49
N ARG A 1090 4.12 -21.31 -49.24
CA ARG A 1090 2.90 -20.55 -48.92
C ARG A 1090 3.05 -19.09 -49.32
N HIS A 1091 4.19 -18.47 -49.05
CA HIS A 1091 4.47 -17.09 -49.47
C HIS A 1091 4.54 -16.96 -50.99
N GLY A 1092 5.23 -17.88 -51.68
CA GLY A 1092 5.25 -17.92 -53.15
C GLY A 1092 3.86 -17.97 -53.74
N ARG A 1093 2.97 -18.82 -53.20
CA ARG A 1093 1.57 -18.89 -53.64
C ARG A 1093 0.78 -17.62 -53.37
N ARG A 1094 1.04 -16.96 -52.24
CA ARG A 1094 0.33 -15.73 -51.84
C ARG A 1094 0.71 -14.54 -52.75
N ILE A 1095 1.99 -14.42 -53.09
CA ILE A 1095 2.55 -13.23 -53.76
C ILE A 1095 2.58 -13.40 -55.28
N ALA A 1096 2.88 -14.60 -55.77
CA ALA A 1096 2.97 -14.90 -57.20
C ALA A 1096 2.20 -16.21 -57.51
N PRO A 1097 0.86 -16.21 -57.40
CA PRO A 1097 0.05 -17.42 -57.61
C PRO A 1097 0.19 -18.00 -59.02
N GLN A 1098 0.44 -17.15 -60.02
CA GLN A 1098 0.60 -17.57 -61.42
C GLN A 1098 1.95 -18.25 -61.66
N ASP A 1099 3.00 -17.82 -60.96
CA ASP A 1099 4.36 -18.34 -61.14
C ASP A 1099 4.72 -19.41 -60.10
N VAL A 1100 3.83 -19.77 -59.17
CA VAL A 1100 4.16 -20.64 -58.03
C VAL A 1100 4.73 -22.00 -58.48
N VAL A 1101 4.24 -22.53 -59.60
CA VAL A 1101 4.72 -23.78 -60.20
C VAL A 1101 6.16 -23.62 -60.69
N GLU A 1102 6.48 -22.50 -61.33
CA GLU A 1102 7.83 -22.20 -61.81
C GLU A 1102 8.79 -21.88 -60.65
N ILE A 1103 8.31 -21.16 -59.63
CA ILE A 1103 9.09 -20.76 -58.45
C ILE A 1103 9.46 -21.98 -57.61
N TRP A 1104 8.52 -22.92 -57.41
CA TRP A 1104 8.69 -24.03 -56.49
C TRP A 1104 9.01 -25.37 -57.15
N ASP A 1105 8.78 -25.55 -58.45
CA ASP A 1105 9.02 -26.81 -59.19
C ASP A 1105 8.50 -28.06 -58.44
N PRO A 1106 7.18 -28.33 -58.50
CA PRO A 1106 6.59 -29.46 -57.81
C PRO A 1106 7.23 -30.82 -58.15
N SER A 1107 7.80 -30.95 -59.36
CA SER A 1107 8.42 -32.19 -59.81
C SER A 1107 9.70 -32.50 -59.02
N ALA A 1108 10.51 -31.48 -58.71
CA ALA A 1108 11.69 -31.62 -57.88
C ALA A 1108 11.33 -32.03 -56.44
N TRP A 1109 10.31 -31.41 -55.85
CA TRP A 1109 9.85 -31.77 -54.50
C TRP A 1109 9.17 -33.14 -54.43
N SER A 1110 8.55 -33.60 -55.52
CA SER A 1110 8.06 -34.99 -55.61
C SER A 1110 9.21 -35.99 -55.52
N LYS A 1111 10.30 -35.76 -56.26
CA LYS A 1111 11.51 -36.62 -56.18
C LYS A 1111 12.10 -36.64 -54.78
N ILE A 1112 12.17 -35.49 -54.11
CA ILE A 1112 12.60 -35.41 -52.71
C ILE A 1112 11.66 -36.18 -51.78
N THR A 1113 10.34 -36.14 -52.03
CA THR A 1113 9.36 -36.90 -51.25
C THR A 1113 9.63 -38.40 -51.32
N ASP A 1114 9.98 -38.91 -52.51
CA ASP A 1114 10.31 -40.32 -52.71
C ASP A 1114 11.60 -40.69 -51.97
N LEU A 1115 12.63 -39.85 -52.06
CA LEU A 1115 13.90 -40.02 -51.33
C LEU A 1115 13.70 -40.03 -49.80
N LEU A 1116 12.88 -39.10 -49.28
CA LEU A 1116 12.55 -39.06 -47.85
C LEU A 1116 11.76 -40.29 -47.41
N THR A 1117 10.84 -40.79 -48.25
CA THR A 1117 10.04 -41.99 -47.96
C THR A 1117 10.88 -43.27 -47.96
N ALA A 1118 11.88 -43.35 -48.86
CA ALA A 1118 12.85 -44.44 -48.92
C ALA A 1118 13.87 -44.41 -47.78
N SER A 1119 14.07 -43.27 -47.13
CA SER A 1119 14.99 -43.13 -46.00
C SER A 1119 14.38 -43.64 -44.70
N GLU A 1120 14.98 -44.65 -44.09
CA GLU A 1120 14.55 -45.14 -42.76
C GLU A 1120 14.58 -44.04 -41.69
N ARG A 1121 15.55 -43.13 -41.79
CA ARG A 1121 15.77 -42.03 -40.85
C ARG A 1121 14.76 -40.89 -41.00
N PHE A 1122 14.31 -40.61 -42.23
CA PHE A 1122 13.51 -39.41 -42.54
C PHE A 1122 12.09 -39.70 -43.04
N LYS A 1123 11.66 -40.96 -43.16
CA LYS A 1123 10.31 -41.34 -43.63
C LYS A 1123 9.17 -40.54 -42.96
N GLY A 1124 9.31 -40.21 -41.68
CA GLY A 1124 8.31 -39.43 -40.93
C GLY A 1124 8.20 -37.95 -41.32
N THR A 1125 9.15 -37.41 -42.09
CA THR A 1125 9.15 -35.99 -42.54
C THR A 1125 8.58 -35.81 -43.95
N ALA A 1126 8.45 -36.89 -44.72
CA ALA A 1126 7.93 -36.89 -46.10
C ALA A 1126 6.54 -36.24 -46.21
N GLN A 1127 5.72 -36.30 -45.16
CA GLN A 1127 4.40 -35.67 -45.14
C GLN A 1127 4.46 -34.14 -45.24
N ILE A 1128 5.48 -33.49 -44.65
CA ILE A 1128 5.67 -32.03 -44.77
C ILE A 1128 6.06 -31.70 -46.22
N CYS A 1129 6.92 -32.51 -46.83
CA CYS A 1129 7.32 -32.36 -48.23
C CYS A 1129 6.12 -32.51 -49.19
N LYS A 1130 5.22 -33.47 -48.93
CA LYS A 1130 3.95 -33.61 -49.68
C LYS A 1130 3.08 -32.35 -49.59
N GLN A 1131 3.05 -31.66 -48.45
CA GLN A 1131 2.35 -30.39 -48.32
C GLN A 1131 3.00 -29.28 -49.17
N VAL A 1132 4.33 -29.25 -49.28
CA VAL A 1132 5.03 -28.33 -50.20
C VAL A 1132 4.59 -28.58 -51.64
N VAL A 1133 4.62 -29.85 -52.09
CA VAL A 1133 4.14 -30.26 -53.42
C VAL A 1133 2.69 -29.85 -53.62
N GLN A 1134 1.81 -30.10 -52.65
CA GLN A 1134 0.40 -29.74 -52.73
C GLN A 1134 0.19 -28.24 -52.89
N ILE A 1135 0.93 -27.41 -52.13
CA ILE A 1135 0.83 -25.95 -52.23
C ILE A 1135 1.34 -25.45 -53.57
N ALA A 1136 2.46 -26.01 -54.05
CA ALA A 1136 3.08 -25.65 -55.33
C ALA A 1136 2.29 -26.15 -56.56
N SER A 1137 1.45 -27.19 -56.41
CA SER A 1137 0.69 -27.82 -57.52
C SER A 1137 -0.79 -27.46 -57.56
N ALA A 1138 -1.34 -26.91 -56.48
CA ALA A 1138 -2.80 -26.81 -56.36
C ALA A 1138 -3.39 -25.73 -57.28
N PRO A 1139 -4.48 -26.06 -58.00
CA PRO A 1139 -5.12 -25.15 -58.94
C PRO A 1139 -5.71 -23.91 -58.27
N GLN A 1140 -5.82 -22.83 -59.03
CA GLN A 1140 -6.42 -21.56 -58.64
C GLN A 1140 -7.87 -21.78 -58.15
N LYS A 1141 -8.20 -21.39 -56.92
CA LYS A 1141 -9.60 -21.22 -56.51
C LYS A 1141 -9.97 -19.77 -56.85
N ASP A 1142 -10.67 -19.59 -57.97
CA ASP A 1142 -11.34 -18.32 -58.28
C ASP A 1142 -12.48 -18.11 -57.29
N GLY A 1143 -12.19 -17.34 -56.25
CA GLY A 1143 -13.18 -16.80 -55.32
C GLY A 1143 -12.59 -15.55 -54.69
N PRO A 1144 -13.35 -14.46 -54.56
CA PRO A 1144 -12.82 -13.21 -54.04
C PRO A 1144 -12.27 -13.44 -52.62
N PRO A 1145 -11.14 -12.81 -52.26
CA PRO A 1145 -10.63 -12.92 -50.91
C PRO A 1145 -11.68 -12.32 -49.96
N LYS A 1146 -12.28 -13.15 -49.10
CA LYS A 1146 -12.89 -12.64 -47.87
C LYS A 1146 -11.77 -11.95 -47.09
N ARG A 1147 -11.63 -10.64 -47.27
CA ARG A 1147 -10.92 -9.76 -46.34
C ARG A 1147 -11.58 -9.97 -44.96
N LYS A 1148 -10.96 -10.76 -44.08
CA LYS A 1148 -11.01 -10.43 -42.66
C LYS A 1148 -10.14 -9.20 -42.51
N ALA A 1149 -10.74 -8.03 -42.71
CA ALA A 1149 -10.16 -6.79 -42.22
C ALA A 1149 -10.16 -6.89 -40.70
N HIS A 1150 -8.98 -6.80 -40.10
CA HIS A 1150 -8.86 -6.31 -38.73
C HIS A 1150 -9.37 -4.87 -38.75
N SER A 1151 -10.59 -4.65 -38.25
CA SER A 1151 -10.99 -3.34 -37.74
C SER A 1151 -10.57 -3.32 -36.27
N VAL A 1152 -9.43 -2.70 -35.99
CA VAL A 1152 -9.21 -2.03 -34.69
C VAL A 1152 -9.35 -0.55 -35.00
N SER A 1153 -10.58 -0.07 -34.97
CA SER A 1153 -10.88 1.33 -34.75
C SER A 1153 -11.73 1.39 -33.50
N GLU A 1154 -11.33 2.30 -32.63
CA GLU A 1154 -11.95 2.73 -31.39
C GLU A 1154 -13.49 2.69 -31.44
N GLY A 1155 -14.09 2.19 -30.37
CA GLY A 1155 -15.49 2.34 -30.05
C GLY A 1155 -15.62 2.85 -28.62
N THR A 1156 -15.70 4.15 -28.46
CA THR A 1156 -16.38 4.80 -27.34
C THR A 1156 -17.84 4.35 -27.31
N SER A 1157 -18.32 3.92 -26.13
CA SER A 1157 -19.73 3.83 -25.65
C SER A 1157 -20.82 3.30 -26.61
N SER A 1158 -21.75 2.40 -26.26
CA SER A 1158 -22.43 2.20 -24.99
C SER A 1158 -23.18 0.85 -24.99
N GLU A 1159 -23.50 0.37 -23.78
CA GLU A 1159 -24.70 -0.37 -23.40
C GLU A 1159 -25.05 -1.79 -23.94
N THR A 1160 -25.16 -2.67 -22.93
CA THR A 1160 -26.17 -3.73 -22.74
C THR A 1160 -25.92 -5.16 -23.22
N LYS A 1161 -25.58 -5.97 -22.19
CA LYS A 1161 -26.26 -7.20 -21.74
C LYS A 1161 -25.97 -8.55 -22.43
N LYS A 1162 -25.62 -9.45 -21.52
CA LYS A 1162 -25.91 -10.90 -21.41
C LYS A 1162 -24.85 -11.88 -21.94
N THR A 1163 -23.95 -12.17 -21.03
CA THR A 1163 -23.23 -13.43 -20.84
C THR A 1163 -24.17 -14.65 -20.82
N LYS A 1164 -23.82 -15.69 -21.58
CA LYS A 1164 -24.18 -17.09 -21.30
C LYS A 1164 -22.92 -17.95 -21.42
N ARG A 1165 -22.47 -18.44 -20.27
CA ARG A 1165 -21.47 -19.52 -20.09
C ARG A 1165 -21.93 -20.82 -20.76
N LYS A 1166 -20.98 -21.55 -21.37
CA LYS A 1166 -20.90 -23.03 -21.38
C LYS A 1166 -19.42 -23.39 -21.50
N LYS A 1167 -18.80 -23.86 -20.42
CA LYS A 1167 -18.53 -25.28 -20.09
C LYS A 1167 -17.65 -25.99 -21.12
N VAL A 1168 -16.40 -26.19 -20.72
CA VAL A 1168 -15.51 -27.32 -21.06
C VAL A 1168 -15.08 -27.79 -19.65
N ALA A 1169 -15.52 -28.97 -19.20
CA ALA A 1169 -14.80 -30.25 -19.34
C ALA A 1169 -13.37 -30.14 -18.81
#